data_AF-A0A345P9N6-F1
#
_entry.id   AF-A0A345P9N6-F1
#
_cell.length_a   1.000
_cell.length_b   1.000
_cell.length_c   1.000
_cell.angle_alpha   90.00
_cell.angle_beta   90.00
_cell.angle_gamma   90.00
#
_symmetry.space_group_name_H-M   'P 1'
#
loop_
_entity.id
_entity.type
_entity.pdbx_description
1 polymer ?
#
loop_
_entity_poly.entity_id
_entity_poly.type
_entity_poly.pdbx_seq_one_letter_code
_entity_poly.pdbx_strand_id
1 'polypeptide(L)'
;MSNLLSPLKDYHVKTNGLSKLALSAAISSILLTGCGSNDSSSPVSSSASATGLKAATAALDTTSAPTGKIEYAQTHVVQQTGGTLLAPVPTIGRQTLILFTPDYPLAADESFNLIIQDAHGTVLGTQPLDVPANLPSILESGLTTKPLAPYSTQAWSITIPGELVRPPLKFLIESTARSGVTLDATPKSWSRPADFDIGRTAYLLWGAKIPSNYVGAEVGEMSQDFFASVPLSHLNYFDYPTVDLDYAVIKTGTLAPKKYTGSATLYSDGGNIDQIYGFIKRLAGRASMANTGRGLILDTAEDTSPYSVGTWMSRGWFIDSKSGQTKDITSTFGMAGGRYGWSTTWSGKDSECGNEYIHELGHSLSLDHFDTGASARWQISSEYPYDGVNGPQNPWGYDSTRNQFRTWYRVDSTGPVTSLSSPYPGQLVGKRDPMNGGEAGNIITCYPQFTAYQSQKMQKWLDNTPTLTTQAGKPILAKWDKTTASYTPVPLAAGALNPTVLGVPVVTIIGSLTSDSSNGTTQIYPANAANYGNLFDLPDPTNPNLSSFYTGAVYYAKVTFANGSTKLVLIPSAAITNSATLNYFSFNVDAKLSPTKVELYKSATGYPQVSTTNSTLLYSRDIPAFNLDALPTVHQQGLDPSFDLSQLGL
;
A
#
# COMPACT_ATOMS: atom_id res chain seq x y z
N MET A 1 -23.85 -12.03 -25.14
CA MET A 1 -25.26 -11.94 -24.69
C MET A 1 -25.30 -11.02 -23.49
N SER A 2 -26.28 -10.13 -23.53
CA SER A 2 -26.35 -8.80 -22.92
C SER A 2 -26.93 -8.75 -21.52
N ASN A 3 -26.58 -7.67 -20.82
CA ASN A 3 -27.30 -7.00 -19.72
C ASN A 3 -27.28 -7.63 -18.33
N LEU A 4 -26.60 -6.94 -17.39
CA LEU A 4 -27.22 -6.36 -16.19
C LEU A 4 -26.24 -5.38 -15.53
N LEU A 5 -26.40 -4.10 -15.87
CA LEU A 5 -25.87 -2.94 -15.16
C LEU A 5 -27.05 -2.20 -14.55
N SER A 6 -27.02 -1.95 -13.24
CA SER A 6 -27.78 -0.87 -12.60
C SER A 6 -27.05 -0.38 -11.35
N PRO A 7 -27.06 0.94 -11.05
CA PRO A 7 -26.18 1.55 -10.05
C PRO A 7 -26.86 1.71 -8.68
N LEU A 8 -26.10 1.54 -7.61
CA LEU A 8 -26.50 1.95 -6.26
C LEU A 8 -26.20 3.45 -6.08
N LYS A 9 -27.29 4.22 -5.92
CA LYS A 9 -27.30 5.59 -5.39
C LYS A 9 -27.74 5.55 -3.92
N ASP A 10 -27.28 6.55 -3.18
CA ASP A 10 -27.77 7.07 -1.91
C ASP A 10 -27.36 6.33 -0.62
N TYR A 11 -26.30 6.82 0.02
CA TYR A 11 -26.24 6.97 1.47
C TYR A 11 -25.66 8.35 1.82
N HIS A 12 -26.54 9.28 2.21
CA HIS A 12 -26.19 10.57 2.78
C HIS A 12 -25.98 10.41 4.29
N VAL A 13 -24.77 10.66 4.79
CA VAL A 13 -24.54 10.96 6.22
C VAL A 13 -24.22 12.44 6.33
N LYS A 14 -25.18 13.23 6.83
CA LYS A 14 -24.96 14.61 7.25
C LYS A 14 -24.59 14.63 8.73
N THR A 15 -23.38 15.05 9.06
CA THR A 15 -22.98 15.38 10.43
C THR A 15 -23.10 16.88 10.65
N ASN A 16 -23.93 17.30 11.61
CA ASN A 16 -23.83 18.62 12.27
C ASN A 16 -23.98 18.39 13.78
N GLY A 17 -23.02 18.91 14.55
CA GLY A 17 -22.94 18.75 16.00
C GLY A 17 -23.83 19.70 16.79
N LEU A 18 -24.35 19.20 17.92
CA LEU A 18 -24.15 19.69 19.30
C LEU A 18 -25.37 19.42 20.20
N SER A 19 -25.11 18.65 21.27
CA SER A 19 -25.75 18.63 22.59
C SER A 19 -27.28 18.43 22.71
N LYS A 20 -27.70 17.28 23.26
CA LYS A 20 -28.35 17.12 24.58
C LYS A 20 -28.89 15.70 24.77
N LEU A 21 -28.85 15.24 26.02
CA LEU A 21 -29.46 14.01 26.54
C LEU A 21 -30.91 13.83 26.06
N ALA A 22 -31.28 12.61 25.69
CA ALA A 22 -32.45 11.92 26.26
C ALA A 22 -32.53 10.46 25.78
N LEU A 23 -32.77 9.61 26.77
CA LEU A 23 -33.27 8.24 26.74
C LEU A 23 -34.38 8.03 25.69
N SER A 24 -34.34 6.91 24.94
CA SER A 24 -35.55 6.26 24.46
C SER A 24 -35.29 4.78 24.19
N ALA A 25 -35.91 3.96 25.04
CA ALA A 25 -36.15 2.55 24.80
C ALA A 25 -37.19 2.39 23.69
N ALA A 26 -37.02 1.39 22.82
CA ALA A 26 -38.12 0.84 22.03
C ALA A 26 -37.97 -0.68 21.97
N ILE A 27 -38.95 -1.30 22.61
CA ILE A 27 -39.26 -2.71 22.67
C ILE A 27 -39.68 -3.21 21.27
N SER A 28 -39.21 -4.38 20.87
CA SER A 28 -39.99 -5.25 19.98
C SER A 28 -39.75 -6.70 20.37
N SER A 29 -40.74 -7.23 21.07
CA SER A 29 -40.92 -8.62 21.41
C SER A 29 -41.32 -9.41 20.18
N ILE A 30 -40.63 -10.52 19.90
CA ILE A 30 -41.22 -11.65 19.18
C ILE A 30 -41.01 -12.89 20.03
N LEU A 31 -42.14 -13.48 20.43
CA LEU A 31 -42.23 -14.78 21.10
C LEU A 31 -41.76 -15.90 20.18
N LEU A 32 -40.96 -16.81 20.72
CA LEU A 32 -41.00 -18.24 20.40
C LEU A 32 -40.63 -19.01 21.67
N THR A 33 -41.65 -19.56 22.32
CA THR A 33 -41.57 -20.53 23.42
C THR A 33 -41.38 -21.95 22.85
N GLY A 34 -40.53 -22.77 23.47
CA GLY A 34 -40.64 -24.23 23.32
C GLY A 34 -39.39 -25.09 23.56
N CYS A 35 -39.00 -25.21 24.84
CA CYS A 35 -38.42 -26.39 25.51
C CYS A 35 -37.16 -27.12 24.98
N GLY A 36 -36.14 -27.19 25.85
CA GLY A 36 -35.07 -28.19 25.77
C GLY A 36 -33.86 -27.84 26.64
N SER A 37 -33.99 -28.01 27.96
CA SER A 37 -32.93 -27.86 28.96
C SER A 37 -31.76 -28.84 28.74
N ASN A 38 -30.52 -28.33 28.80
CA ASN A 38 -29.45 -28.96 29.58
C ASN A 38 -28.31 -27.95 29.83
N ASP A 39 -28.05 -27.73 31.11
CA ASP A 39 -26.98 -26.94 31.69
C ASP A 39 -25.58 -27.47 31.32
N SER A 40 -24.67 -26.55 30.99
CA SER A 40 -23.28 -26.45 31.50
C SER A 40 -22.41 -25.57 30.58
N SER A 41 -22.41 -24.25 30.80
CA SER A 41 -21.47 -23.33 30.17
C SER A 41 -20.48 -22.80 31.20
N SER A 42 -19.32 -23.46 31.30
CA SER A 42 -18.10 -22.90 31.89
C SER A 42 -17.40 -21.96 30.88
N PRO A 43 -16.68 -20.93 31.33
CA PRO A 43 -15.99 -19.99 30.44
C PRO A 43 -14.78 -20.68 29.77
N VAL A 44 -14.76 -20.68 28.43
CA VAL A 44 -13.62 -21.19 27.66
C VAL A 44 -12.56 -20.09 27.59
N SER A 45 -11.58 -20.19 28.48
CA SER A 45 -10.27 -19.56 28.31
C SER A 45 -9.64 -20.04 27.00
N SER A 46 -8.97 -19.15 26.27
CA SER A 46 -8.00 -19.53 25.23
C SER A 46 -6.93 -20.40 25.86
N SER A 47 -7.13 -21.71 25.79
CA SER A 47 -6.14 -22.69 26.16
C SER A 47 -5.09 -22.69 25.05
N ALA A 48 -3.96 -22.04 25.33
CA ALA A 48 -2.72 -22.78 25.14
C ALA A 48 -2.97 -24.17 25.74
N SER A 49 -2.77 -25.23 24.96
CA SER A 49 -2.92 -26.60 25.44
C SER A 49 -1.94 -26.81 26.59
N ALA A 50 -2.34 -26.50 27.81
CA ALA A 50 -1.72 -26.98 29.02
C ALA A 50 -2.10 -28.46 29.13
N THR A 51 -1.52 -29.30 28.27
CA THR A 51 -1.34 -30.69 28.64
C THR A 51 -0.54 -30.67 29.92
N GLY A 52 -1.19 -31.07 31.02
CA GLY A 52 -0.57 -31.11 32.33
C GLY A 52 0.78 -31.81 32.23
N LEU A 53 1.84 -31.07 32.55
CA LEU A 53 3.13 -31.63 32.89
C LEU A 53 2.91 -32.54 34.09
N LYS A 54 2.67 -33.83 33.84
CA LYS A 54 3.03 -34.84 34.81
C LYS A 54 4.51 -34.64 35.06
N ALA A 55 4.87 -34.33 36.30
CA ALA A 55 6.23 -34.43 36.80
C ALA A 55 6.64 -35.91 36.78
N ALA A 56 6.89 -36.44 35.58
CA ALA A 56 7.76 -37.56 35.38
C ALA A 56 9.14 -36.95 35.20
N THR A 57 10.08 -37.30 36.07
CA THR A 57 11.51 -37.21 35.78
C THR A 57 11.79 -38.17 34.62
N ALA A 58 11.36 -37.79 33.42
CA ALA A 58 11.79 -38.43 32.19
C ALA A 58 13.26 -38.10 32.05
N ALA A 59 14.10 -39.12 31.92
CA ALA A 59 15.50 -38.92 31.55
C ALA A 59 15.56 -38.07 30.28
N LEU A 60 16.38 -37.03 30.27
CA LEU A 60 16.57 -36.16 29.13
C LEU A 60 17.05 -37.02 27.95
N ASP A 61 16.27 -37.10 26.87
CA ASP A 61 16.73 -37.73 25.63
C ASP A 61 17.70 -36.78 24.93
N THR A 62 18.97 -37.12 24.99
CA THR A 62 20.06 -36.35 24.38
C THR A 62 20.35 -36.76 22.94
N THR A 63 19.63 -37.76 22.41
CA THR A 63 19.90 -38.37 21.10
C THR A 63 18.91 -37.94 20.02
N SER A 64 17.81 -37.28 20.39
CA SER A 64 16.82 -36.73 19.46
C SER A 64 16.91 -35.21 19.35
N ALA A 65 16.56 -34.68 18.18
CA ALA A 65 16.49 -33.23 17.96
C ALA A 65 15.56 -32.54 18.98
N PRO A 66 15.79 -31.26 19.33
CA PRO A 66 14.81 -30.51 20.10
C PRO A 66 13.44 -30.54 19.43
N THR A 67 12.38 -30.65 20.23
CA THR A 67 10.99 -30.61 19.77
C THR A 67 10.28 -29.40 20.34
N GLY A 68 9.36 -28.83 19.59
CA GLY A 68 8.62 -27.66 20.02
C GLY A 68 7.98 -26.90 18.87
N LYS A 69 7.36 -25.77 19.23
CA LYS A 69 6.66 -24.87 18.32
C LYS A 69 7.63 -23.84 17.74
N ILE A 70 7.62 -23.68 16.42
CA ILE A 70 8.35 -22.63 15.70
C ILE A 70 7.36 -21.60 15.16
N GLU A 71 7.66 -20.33 15.39
CA GLU A 71 6.91 -19.19 14.84
C GLU A 71 7.85 -18.15 14.24
N TYR A 72 7.31 -17.34 13.34
CA TYR A 72 7.99 -16.22 12.69
C TYR A 72 7.21 -14.95 12.94
N ALA A 73 7.88 -13.82 13.13
CA ALA A 73 7.24 -12.52 13.25
C ALA A 73 7.85 -11.50 12.28
N GLN A 74 7.00 -10.95 11.40
CA GLN A 74 7.36 -9.89 10.45
C GLN A 74 6.34 -8.75 10.49
N THR A 75 5.08 -9.04 10.11
CA THR A 75 3.92 -8.19 10.36
C THR A 75 2.98 -8.82 11.39
N HIS A 76 2.99 -10.15 11.45
CA HIS A 76 2.20 -10.98 12.35
C HIS A 76 3.06 -12.14 12.86
N VAL A 77 2.71 -12.69 14.02
CA VAL A 77 3.30 -13.91 14.54
C VAL A 77 2.60 -15.12 13.92
N VAL A 78 3.32 -15.90 13.11
CA VAL A 78 2.76 -17.01 12.32
C VAL A 78 3.54 -18.29 12.55
N GLN A 79 2.84 -19.43 12.58
CA GLN A 79 3.47 -20.74 12.82
C GLN A 79 4.20 -21.26 11.58
N GLN A 80 5.27 -22.04 11.80
CA GLN A 80 6.08 -22.59 10.71
C GLN A 80 5.31 -23.51 9.76
N THR A 81 4.41 -24.32 10.29
CA THR A 81 3.61 -25.27 9.50
C THR A 81 2.58 -24.58 8.60
N GLY A 82 2.48 -23.24 8.66
CA GLY A 82 1.40 -22.49 8.04
C GLY A 82 0.05 -22.63 8.76
N GLY A 83 -0.04 -23.50 9.78
CA GLY A 83 -1.26 -23.76 10.54
C GLY A 83 -2.50 -24.05 9.67
N THR A 84 -3.68 -24.04 10.29
CA THR A 84 -4.96 -23.86 9.59
C THR A 84 -5.38 -22.39 9.54
N LEU A 85 -4.57 -21.50 10.14
CA LEU A 85 -4.88 -20.08 10.29
C LEU A 85 -4.65 -19.34 8.98
N LEU A 86 -5.58 -18.46 8.65
CA LEU A 86 -5.56 -17.63 7.47
C LEU A 86 -4.62 -16.43 7.68
N ALA A 87 -3.31 -16.67 7.57
CA ALA A 87 -2.26 -15.72 7.89
C ALA A 87 -1.22 -15.57 6.74
N PRO A 88 -0.42 -14.49 6.71
CA PRO A 88 0.67 -14.36 5.75
C PRO A 88 1.80 -15.35 6.06
N VAL A 89 2.68 -15.59 5.09
CA VAL A 89 3.94 -16.34 5.27
C VAL A 89 5.12 -15.37 5.36
N PRO A 90 6.33 -15.81 5.76
CA PRO A 90 7.51 -14.95 5.71
C PRO A 90 7.80 -14.39 4.31
N THR A 91 7.93 -13.07 4.24
CA THR A 91 8.38 -12.31 3.06
C THR A 91 9.90 -12.38 2.96
N ILE A 92 10.41 -12.80 1.80
CA ILE A 92 11.84 -12.81 1.49
C ILE A 92 12.40 -11.38 1.62
N GLY A 93 13.60 -11.23 2.17
CA GLY A 93 14.28 -9.94 2.26
C GLY A 93 13.78 -9.05 3.41
N ARG A 94 12.92 -9.56 4.29
CA ARG A 94 12.40 -8.81 5.44
C ARG A 94 12.93 -9.40 6.74
N GLN A 95 13.43 -8.52 7.62
CA GLN A 95 13.88 -8.90 8.96
C GLN A 95 12.80 -9.71 9.69
N THR A 96 13.20 -10.82 10.31
CA THR A 96 12.26 -11.79 10.89
C THR A 96 12.68 -12.19 12.29
N LEU A 97 11.76 -12.10 13.26
CA LEU A 97 11.92 -12.75 14.55
C LEU A 97 11.57 -14.23 14.41
N ILE A 98 12.46 -15.12 14.82
CA ILE A 98 12.18 -16.55 15.00
C ILE A 98 11.89 -16.79 16.48
N LEU A 99 10.82 -17.51 16.76
CA LEU A 99 10.41 -17.91 18.10
C LEU A 99 10.42 -19.43 18.20
N PHE A 100 11.02 -19.95 19.26
CA PHE A 100 11.02 -21.38 19.57
C PHE A 100 10.48 -21.62 20.97
N THR A 101 9.40 -22.38 21.08
CA THR A 101 8.84 -22.80 22.38
C THR A 101 8.99 -24.32 22.50
N PRO A 102 9.89 -24.81 23.37
CA PRO A 102 10.07 -26.24 23.58
C PRO A 102 8.81 -26.87 24.19
N ASP A 103 8.48 -28.08 23.77
CA ASP A 103 7.33 -28.85 24.27
C ASP A 103 7.69 -29.84 25.38
N TYR A 104 8.90 -29.68 25.94
CA TYR A 104 9.48 -30.55 26.96
C TYR A 104 10.10 -29.71 28.11
N PRO A 105 10.28 -30.29 29.31
CA PRO A 105 10.97 -29.64 30.41
C PRO A 105 12.45 -29.41 30.10
N LEU A 106 12.93 -28.16 30.26
CA LEU A 106 14.33 -27.81 30.05
C LEU A 106 15.22 -28.24 31.23
N ALA A 107 16.44 -28.66 30.94
CA ALA A 107 17.49 -28.74 31.96
C ALA A 107 17.90 -27.34 32.44
N ALA A 108 18.50 -27.23 33.62
CA ALA A 108 18.78 -25.94 34.28
C ALA A 108 19.73 -25.02 33.49
N ASP A 109 20.58 -25.59 32.65
CA ASP A 109 21.59 -24.94 31.82
C ASP A 109 21.36 -25.14 30.31
N GLU A 110 20.20 -25.70 29.92
CA GLU A 110 19.86 -25.90 28.52
C GLU A 110 19.60 -24.55 27.84
N SER A 111 20.26 -24.34 26.71
CA SER A 111 20.09 -23.17 25.85
C SER A 111 20.03 -23.59 24.39
N PHE A 112 19.57 -22.68 23.54
CA PHE A 112 19.36 -22.94 22.13
C PHE A 112 20.23 -22.03 21.27
N ASN A 113 20.75 -22.59 20.18
CA ASN A 113 21.45 -21.85 19.14
C ASN A 113 20.70 -22.00 17.82
N LEU A 114 20.68 -20.92 17.04
CA LEU A 114 20.30 -20.95 15.64
C LEU A 114 21.55 -21.12 14.78
N ILE A 115 21.54 -22.14 13.93
CA ILE A 115 22.55 -22.40 12.91
C ILE A 115 21.95 -22.01 11.56
N ILE A 116 22.67 -21.20 10.80
CA ILE A 116 22.31 -20.79 9.44
C ILE A 116 23.15 -21.58 8.46
N GLN A 117 22.51 -22.28 7.52
CA GLN A 117 23.21 -23.08 6.50
C GLN A 117 22.82 -22.66 5.08
N ASP A 118 23.77 -22.80 4.15
CA ASP A 118 23.49 -22.68 2.72
C ASP A 118 22.87 -23.96 2.12
N ALA A 119 22.64 -23.96 0.81
CA ALA A 119 22.09 -25.11 0.08
C ALA A 119 22.99 -26.36 0.12
N HIS A 120 24.30 -26.18 0.35
CA HIS A 120 25.31 -27.24 0.39
C HIS A 120 25.55 -27.77 1.81
N GLY A 121 24.88 -27.21 2.81
CA GLY A 121 25.05 -27.55 4.22
C GLY A 121 26.22 -26.85 4.89
N THR A 122 26.84 -25.87 4.24
CA THR A 122 27.89 -25.03 4.84
C THR A 122 27.26 -24.16 5.91
N VAL A 123 27.80 -24.19 7.13
CA VAL A 123 27.39 -23.30 8.21
C VAL A 123 27.92 -21.90 7.92
N LEU A 124 27.02 -20.94 7.76
CA LEU A 124 27.33 -19.51 7.57
C LEU A 124 27.43 -18.77 8.91
N GLY A 125 26.82 -19.32 9.97
CA GLY A 125 26.89 -18.72 11.29
C GLY A 125 26.07 -19.49 12.31
N THR A 126 26.43 -19.30 13.58
CA THR A 126 25.71 -19.83 14.74
C THR A 126 25.49 -18.71 15.74
N GLN A 127 24.27 -18.53 16.23
CA GLN A 127 23.90 -17.46 17.16
C GLN A 127 23.02 -18.00 18.30
N PRO A 128 23.26 -17.63 19.56
CA PRO A 128 22.41 -18.03 20.67
C PRO A 128 21.02 -17.37 20.57
N LEU A 129 19.97 -18.10 20.92
CA LEU A 129 18.65 -17.52 21.11
C LEU A 129 18.58 -16.79 22.46
N ASP A 130 17.85 -15.68 22.49
CA ASP A 130 17.45 -14.98 23.70
C ASP A 130 16.53 -15.84 24.56
N VAL A 131 16.74 -15.77 25.87
CA VAL A 131 15.89 -16.43 26.88
C VAL A 131 14.48 -15.80 26.91
N PRO A 132 13.44 -16.51 27.38
CA PRO A 132 12.07 -15.99 27.41
C PRO A 132 11.88 -14.67 28.16
N ALA A 133 12.73 -14.39 29.15
CA ALA A 133 12.71 -13.12 29.89
C ALA A 133 13.15 -11.90 29.04
N ASN A 134 13.84 -12.13 27.93
CA ASN A 134 14.36 -11.12 27.02
C ASN A 134 13.52 -10.99 25.74
N LEU A 135 12.33 -11.58 25.71
CA LEU A 135 11.43 -11.43 24.57
C LEU A 135 11.17 -9.95 24.25
N PRO A 136 11.03 -9.60 22.96
CA PRO A 136 10.62 -8.27 22.54
C PRO A 136 9.40 -7.76 23.30
N SER A 137 9.40 -6.46 23.61
CA SER A 137 8.30 -5.84 24.34
C SER A 137 7.07 -5.63 23.45
N ILE A 138 5.96 -5.23 24.08
CA ILE A 138 4.71 -4.90 23.40
C ILE A 138 4.68 -3.41 23.10
N LEU A 139 4.42 -3.04 21.83
CA LEU A 139 4.38 -1.66 21.36
C LEU A 139 3.33 -0.85 22.14
N GLU A 140 2.14 -1.41 22.37
CA GLU A 140 1.05 -0.77 23.12
C GLU A 140 1.35 -0.53 24.60
N SER A 141 2.45 -1.06 25.15
CA SER A 141 2.89 -0.68 26.50
C SER A 141 3.23 0.81 26.58
N GLY A 142 3.56 1.47 25.47
CA GLY A 142 3.75 2.92 25.42
C GLY A 142 2.46 3.74 25.59
N LEU A 143 1.29 3.11 25.52
CA LEU A 143 0.00 3.79 25.71
C LEU A 143 -0.44 3.81 27.17
N THR A 144 0.08 2.93 28.02
CA THR A 144 -0.47 2.69 29.36
C THR A 144 0.63 2.47 30.40
N THR A 145 0.31 2.79 31.65
CA THR A 145 1.16 2.41 32.79
C THR A 145 0.78 1.05 33.38
N LYS A 146 -0.34 0.45 32.94
CA LYS A 146 -0.73 -0.88 33.39
C LYS A 146 0.12 -1.95 32.68
N PRO A 147 0.71 -2.90 33.41
CA PRO A 147 1.45 -4.00 32.79
C PRO A 147 0.59 -4.77 31.80
N LEU A 148 1.11 -4.99 30.60
CA LEU A 148 0.53 -5.87 29.60
C LEU A 148 1.15 -7.27 29.73
N ALA A 149 0.34 -8.32 29.58
CA ALA A 149 0.86 -9.68 29.57
C ALA A 149 1.77 -9.87 28.35
N PRO A 150 2.99 -10.43 28.52
CA PRO A 150 3.91 -10.65 27.41
C PRO A 150 3.32 -11.64 26.40
N TYR A 151 3.84 -11.63 25.17
CA TYR A 151 3.42 -12.57 24.12
C TYR A 151 3.59 -14.04 24.58
N SER A 152 4.71 -14.35 25.23
CA SER A 152 5.01 -15.66 25.79
C SER A 152 5.89 -15.52 27.03
N THR A 153 5.87 -16.53 27.90
CA THR A 153 6.81 -16.69 29.02
C THR A 153 7.76 -17.87 28.82
N GLN A 154 7.65 -18.57 27.69
CA GLN A 154 8.37 -19.81 27.38
C GLN A 154 9.13 -19.76 26.06
N ALA A 155 8.81 -18.80 25.18
CA ALA A 155 9.42 -18.72 23.86
C ALA A 155 10.83 -18.12 23.95
N TRP A 156 11.80 -18.83 23.39
CA TRP A 156 13.12 -18.32 23.07
C TRP A 156 13.05 -17.58 21.74
N SER A 157 13.90 -16.57 21.53
CA SER A 157 13.81 -15.73 20.33
C SER A 157 15.15 -15.39 19.70
N ILE A 158 15.14 -15.10 18.41
CA ILE A 158 16.28 -14.50 17.72
C ILE A 158 15.80 -13.70 16.51
N THR A 159 16.36 -12.50 16.31
CA THR A 159 16.05 -11.66 15.14
C THR A 159 17.06 -11.89 14.04
N ILE A 160 16.56 -12.24 12.85
CA ILE A 160 17.38 -12.51 11.67
C ILE A 160 17.30 -11.31 10.71
N PRO A 161 18.45 -10.75 10.30
CA PRO A 161 18.51 -9.72 9.27
C PRO A 161 17.86 -10.19 7.96
N GLY A 162 17.17 -9.29 7.26
CA GLY A 162 16.37 -9.67 6.08
C GLY A 162 17.21 -10.29 4.95
N GLU A 163 18.51 -10.01 4.89
CA GLU A 163 19.47 -10.47 3.90
C GLU A 163 19.67 -11.99 3.98
N LEU A 164 19.43 -12.55 5.17
CA LEU A 164 19.51 -13.97 5.46
C LEU A 164 18.12 -14.64 5.38
N VAL A 165 17.04 -13.86 5.30
CA VAL A 165 15.66 -14.36 5.19
C VAL A 165 15.33 -14.63 3.72
N ARG A 166 15.89 -15.72 3.19
CA ARG A 166 15.64 -16.16 1.81
C ARG A 166 15.99 -17.63 1.55
N PRO A 167 15.35 -18.28 0.56
CA PRO A 167 15.88 -19.49 -0.03
C PRO A 167 17.26 -19.25 -0.69
N PRO A 168 18.14 -20.27 -0.76
CA PRO A 168 17.98 -21.62 -0.21
C PRO A 168 18.49 -21.77 1.24
N LEU A 169 18.63 -20.67 1.99
CA LEU A 169 19.17 -20.73 3.36
C LEU A 169 18.25 -21.53 4.28
N LYS A 170 18.87 -22.27 5.20
CA LYS A 170 18.19 -23.05 6.24
C LYS A 170 18.47 -22.48 7.62
N PHE A 171 17.46 -22.57 8.47
CA PHE A 171 17.52 -22.18 9.87
C PHE A 171 17.34 -23.43 10.72
N LEU A 172 18.33 -23.79 11.51
CA LEU A 172 18.35 -25.01 12.32
C LEU A 172 18.53 -24.66 13.79
N ILE A 173 17.70 -25.20 14.67
CA ILE A 173 17.81 -24.98 16.12
C ILE A 173 18.51 -26.18 16.75
N GLU A 174 19.60 -25.92 17.46
CA GLU A 174 20.35 -26.88 18.25
C GLU A 174 20.16 -26.58 19.75
N SER A 175 20.04 -27.62 20.57
CA SER A 175 20.08 -27.52 22.03
C SER A 175 21.49 -27.82 22.53
N THR A 176 22.01 -27.03 23.47
CA THR A 176 23.30 -27.31 24.12
C THR A 176 23.32 -28.62 24.89
N ALA A 177 22.15 -29.13 25.29
CA ALA A 177 22.01 -30.42 25.96
C ALA A 177 21.88 -31.61 24.97
N ARG A 178 21.72 -31.35 23.66
CA ARG A 178 21.48 -32.35 22.62
C ARG A 178 22.41 -32.11 21.42
N SER A 179 23.67 -32.47 21.58
CA SER A 179 24.70 -32.19 20.57
C SER A 179 24.52 -33.03 19.30
N GLY A 180 24.64 -32.37 18.14
CA GLY A 180 24.68 -33.06 16.84
C GLY A 180 23.30 -33.37 16.24
N VAL A 181 22.21 -32.88 16.84
CA VAL A 181 20.85 -33.04 16.35
C VAL A 181 20.12 -31.69 16.33
N THR A 182 19.51 -31.37 15.20
CA THR A 182 18.88 -30.05 14.97
C THR A 182 17.43 -30.15 14.58
N LEU A 183 16.62 -29.21 15.04
CA LEU A 183 15.25 -28.96 14.55
C LEU A 183 15.29 -28.00 13.36
N ASP A 184 14.68 -28.39 12.24
CA ASP A 184 14.53 -27.48 11.10
C ASP A 184 13.49 -26.40 11.42
N ALA A 185 13.97 -25.17 11.61
CA ALA A 185 13.20 -23.96 11.82
C ALA A 185 13.08 -23.12 10.53
N THR A 186 13.31 -23.68 9.35
CA THR A 186 13.16 -22.99 8.06
C THR A 186 11.69 -22.83 7.68
N PRO A 187 11.25 -21.64 7.22
CA PRO A 187 9.88 -21.47 6.71
C PRO A 187 9.54 -22.48 5.62
N LYS A 188 8.36 -23.08 5.72
CA LYS A 188 7.87 -24.05 4.73
C LYS A 188 7.32 -23.40 3.47
N SER A 189 7.07 -22.09 3.50
CA SER A 189 6.59 -21.30 2.39
C SER A 189 7.10 -19.86 2.51
N TRP A 190 7.29 -19.23 1.36
CA TRP A 190 7.85 -17.88 1.23
C TRP A 190 6.97 -17.06 0.30
N SER A 191 6.82 -15.77 0.58
CA SER A 191 6.32 -14.82 -0.42
C SER A 191 7.47 -14.14 -1.12
N ARG A 192 7.18 -13.53 -2.26
CA ARG A 192 8.18 -12.77 -3.01
C ARG A 192 8.75 -11.61 -2.17
N PRO A 193 9.98 -11.17 -2.45
CA PRO A 193 10.49 -9.90 -1.94
C PRO A 193 9.77 -8.77 -2.68
N ALA A 194 8.63 -8.33 -2.13
CA ALA A 194 7.78 -7.34 -2.78
C ALA A 194 8.24 -5.92 -2.47
N ASP A 195 8.48 -5.15 -3.52
CA ASP A 195 8.69 -3.70 -3.45
C ASP A 195 7.35 -2.98 -3.66
N PHE A 196 7.19 -1.82 -3.04
CA PHE A 196 6.03 -0.95 -3.25
C PHE A 196 6.41 0.52 -3.13
N ASP A 197 5.90 1.35 -4.03
CA ASP A 197 6.16 2.79 -4.03
C ASP A 197 4.92 3.60 -3.63
N ILE A 198 5.09 4.66 -2.83
CA ILE A 198 4.04 5.61 -2.49
C ILE A 198 4.52 7.02 -2.81
N GLY A 199 3.91 7.65 -3.81
CA GLY A 199 4.15 9.05 -4.16
C GLY A 199 2.93 9.91 -3.86
N ARG A 200 3.06 10.93 -3.01
CA ARG A 200 1.93 11.83 -2.70
C ARG A 200 2.06 13.17 -3.41
N THR A 201 0.97 13.73 -3.89
CA THR A 201 0.94 15.05 -4.50
C THR A 201 -0.17 15.90 -3.87
N ALA A 202 0.21 17.10 -3.44
CA ALA A 202 -0.73 18.15 -3.05
C ALA A 202 -1.07 19.03 -4.25
N TYR A 203 -2.35 19.26 -4.51
CA TYR A 203 -2.84 20.14 -5.56
C TYR A 203 -3.52 21.37 -4.96
N LEU A 204 -3.16 22.57 -5.43
CA LEU A 204 -3.78 23.83 -5.05
C LEU A 204 -4.51 24.42 -6.25
N LEU A 205 -5.84 24.51 -6.17
CA LEU A 205 -6.67 24.97 -7.28
C LEU A 205 -7.08 26.44 -7.10
N TRP A 206 -6.92 27.22 -8.16
CA TRP A 206 -7.46 28.58 -8.30
C TRP A 206 -7.00 29.54 -7.20
N GLY A 207 -5.71 29.55 -6.91
CA GLY A 207 -5.10 30.41 -5.89
C GLY A 207 -5.34 29.94 -4.46
N ALA A 208 -5.83 28.72 -4.27
CA ALA A 208 -5.86 28.08 -2.96
C ALA A 208 -4.47 28.06 -2.34
N LYS A 209 -4.44 28.11 -1.02
CA LYS A 209 -3.22 27.95 -0.23
C LYS A 209 -3.42 26.85 0.77
N ILE A 210 -2.36 26.13 1.11
CA ILE A 210 -2.38 25.25 2.27
C ILE A 210 -2.74 26.14 3.50
N PRO A 211 -3.79 25.79 4.27
CA PRO A 211 -4.17 26.58 5.45
C PRO A 211 -3.00 26.73 6.42
N SER A 212 -2.83 27.90 7.05
CA SER A 212 -1.69 28.13 7.95
C SER A 212 -1.71 27.26 9.21
N ASN A 213 -2.87 26.71 9.56
CA ASN A 213 -3.07 25.77 10.66
C ASN A 213 -2.99 24.29 10.21
N TYR A 214 -2.69 24.04 8.93
CA TYR A 214 -2.46 22.68 8.45
C TYR A 214 -1.15 22.14 9.04
N VAL A 215 -1.25 20.97 9.66
CA VAL A 215 -0.11 20.16 10.06
C VAL A 215 -0.27 18.83 9.33
N GLY A 216 0.66 18.53 8.43
CA GLY A 216 0.72 17.23 7.75
C GLY A 216 1.37 16.18 8.63
N ALA A 217 1.19 14.91 8.28
CA ALA A 217 1.98 13.84 8.91
C ALA A 217 3.36 13.75 8.23
N GLU A 218 4.39 13.52 9.05
CA GLU A 218 5.77 13.37 8.59
C GLU A 218 5.91 12.06 7.80
N VAL A 219 6.50 12.12 6.60
CA VAL A 219 6.64 10.95 5.72
C VAL A 219 7.45 9.84 6.39
N GLY A 220 8.46 10.19 7.19
CA GLY A 220 9.26 9.22 7.94
C GLY A 220 8.39 8.35 8.86
N GLU A 221 7.58 8.98 9.71
CA GLU A 221 6.65 8.30 10.63
C GLU A 221 5.63 7.44 9.87
N MET A 222 5.00 8.01 8.84
CA MET A 222 4.02 7.30 8.01
C MET A 222 4.64 6.09 7.31
N SER A 223 5.84 6.23 6.74
CA SER A 223 6.50 5.15 6.01
C SER A 223 6.85 3.98 6.93
N GLN A 224 7.39 4.25 8.11
CA GLN A 224 7.74 3.24 9.11
C GLN A 224 6.50 2.44 9.52
N ASP A 225 5.42 3.14 9.87
CA ASP A 225 4.20 2.52 10.39
C ASP A 225 3.40 1.79 9.33
N PHE A 226 3.41 2.31 8.09
CA PHE A 226 2.82 1.62 6.96
C PHE A 226 3.59 0.32 6.71
N PHE A 227 4.93 0.38 6.59
CA PHE A 227 5.77 -0.80 6.37
C PHE A 227 5.61 -1.85 7.47
N ALA A 228 5.48 -1.44 8.73
CA ALA A 228 5.20 -2.34 9.86
C ALA A 228 3.86 -3.09 9.72
N SER A 229 2.90 -2.52 8.99
CA SER A 229 1.53 -3.04 8.86
C SER A 229 1.29 -3.87 7.58
N VAL A 230 2.18 -3.82 6.59
CA VAL A 230 2.01 -4.50 5.28
C VAL A 230 3.16 -5.47 4.97
N PRO A 231 2.92 -6.62 4.30
CA PRO A 231 3.92 -7.69 4.12
C PRO A 231 4.89 -7.42 2.95
N LEU A 232 5.56 -6.27 2.96
CA LEU A 232 6.54 -5.85 1.94
C LEU A 232 7.98 -6.18 2.35
N SER A 233 8.86 -6.35 1.37
CA SER A 233 10.31 -6.41 1.60
C SER A 233 10.92 -5.01 1.61
N HIS A 234 10.41 -4.12 0.74
CA HIS A 234 10.89 -2.76 0.61
C HIS A 234 9.73 -1.80 0.32
N LEU A 235 9.83 -0.58 0.85
CA LEU A 235 8.87 0.50 0.61
C LEU A 235 9.62 1.79 0.32
N ASN A 236 9.32 2.42 -0.82
CA ASN A 236 9.70 3.80 -1.07
C ASN A 236 8.51 4.71 -0.81
N TYR A 237 8.69 5.74 0.01
CA TYR A 237 7.64 6.69 0.33
C TYR A 237 8.16 8.11 0.17
N PHE A 238 7.54 8.91 -0.69
CA PHE A 238 7.98 10.27 -0.97
C PHE A 238 6.83 11.23 -1.29
N ASP A 239 7.12 12.51 -1.12
CA ASP A 239 6.27 13.60 -1.57
C ASP A 239 6.75 14.13 -2.93
N TYR A 240 5.81 14.51 -3.78
CA TYR A 240 6.04 15.48 -4.84
C TYR A 240 5.93 16.89 -4.27
N PRO A 241 6.61 17.88 -4.86
CA PRO A 241 6.29 19.28 -4.62
C PRO A 241 4.80 19.57 -4.84
N THR A 242 4.29 20.55 -4.10
CA THR A 242 2.92 21.03 -4.29
C THR A 242 2.73 21.58 -5.70
N VAL A 243 1.61 21.25 -6.32
CA VAL A 243 1.27 21.66 -7.69
C VAL A 243 0.19 22.74 -7.65
N ASP A 244 0.56 23.96 -8.05
CA ASP A 244 -0.35 25.08 -8.21
C ASP A 244 -1.06 25.04 -9.57
N LEU A 245 -2.38 24.97 -9.55
CA LEU A 245 -3.25 24.86 -10.72
C LEU A 245 -4.14 26.11 -10.83
N ASP A 246 -3.73 27.06 -11.66
CA ASP A 246 -4.54 28.23 -12.01
C ASP A 246 -5.80 27.87 -12.80
N TYR A 247 -5.85 26.65 -13.34
CA TYR A 247 -7.00 26.16 -14.08
C TYR A 247 -7.15 24.64 -13.99
N ALA A 248 -8.37 24.18 -14.27
CA ALA A 248 -8.70 22.77 -14.45
C ALA A 248 -9.54 22.61 -15.73
N VAL A 249 -9.16 21.65 -16.59
CA VAL A 249 -10.00 21.25 -17.74
C VAL A 249 -10.95 20.16 -17.25
N ILE A 250 -12.23 20.51 -17.12
CA ILE A 250 -13.25 19.64 -16.54
C ILE A 250 -14.38 19.46 -17.55
N LYS A 251 -14.96 18.26 -17.55
CA LYS A 251 -16.20 17.97 -18.26
C LYS A 251 -17.35 17.92 -17.25
N THR A 252 -18.41 18.67 -17.52
CA THR A 252 -19.59 18.77 -16.64
C THR A 252 -20.81 18.21 -17.37
N GLY A 253 -21.28 17.03 -16.94
CA GLY A 253 -22.42 16.36 -17.57
C GLY A 253 -22.19 16.08 -19.07
N THR A 254 -23.14 16.52 -19.90
CA THR A 254 -23.09 16.38 -21.37
C THR A 254 -22.36 17.53 -22.07
N LEU A 255 -21.92 18.56 -21.33
CA LEU A 255 -21.22 19.70 -21.92
C LEU A 255 -19.86 19.27 -22.50
N ALA A 256 -19.42 20.02 -23.50
CA ALA A 256 -18.05 19.93 -23.98
C ALA A 256 -17.09 20.26 -22.81
N PRO A 257 -15.89 19.64 -22.77
CA PRO A 257 -14.88 19.98 -21.78
C PRO A 257 -14.58 21.47 -21.83
N LYS A 258 -14.36 22.08 -20.66
CA LYS A 258 -14.08 23.50 -20.52
C LYS A 258 -12.93 23.73 -19.55
N LYS A 259 -12.14 24.76 -19.82
CA LYS A 259 -11.10 25.26 -18.93
C LYS A 259 -11.75 26.18 -17.89
N TYR A 260 -11.68 25.80 -16.64
CA TYR A 260 -12.19 26.57 -15.50
C TYR A 260 -11.03 27.19 -14.72
N THR A 261 -11.11 28.48 -14.45
CA THR A 261 -10.15 29.24 -13.63
C THR A 261 -10.69 29.59 -12.24
N GLY A 262 -11.84 29.02 -11.87
CA GLY A 262 -12.46 29.22 -10.56
C GLY A 262 -13.76 28.42 -10.42
N SER A 263 -14.10 28.05 -9.19
CA SER A 263 -15.31 27.24 -8.90
C SER A 263 -16.61 27.97 -9.28
N ALA A 264 -16.62 29.30 -9.30
CA ALA A 264 -17.82 30.09 -9.67
C ALA A 264 -18.31 29.72 -11.08
N THR A 265 -17.39 29.69 -12.04
CA THR A 265 -17.68 29.34 -13.44
C THR A 265 -17.99 27.86 -13.62
N LEU A 266 -17.39 26.99 -12.80
CA LEU A 266 -17.74 25.57 -12.79
C LEU A 266 -19.18 25.35 -12.30
N TYR A 267 -19.56 26.00 -11.21
CA TYR A 267 -20.89 25.88 -10.63
C TYR A 267 -21.98 26.51 -11.50
N SER A 268 -21.69 27.62 -12.20
CA SER A 268 -22.65 28.20 -13.16
C SER A 268 -22.97 27.27 -14.32
N ASP A 269 -22.03 26.40 -14.69
CA ASP A 269 -22.21 25.40 -15.75
C ASP A 269 -22.81 24.08 -15.21
N GLY A 270 -23.29 24.06 -13.96
CA GLY A 270 -23.89 22.88 -13.33
C GLY A 270 -22.90 21.91 -12.69
N GLY A 271 -21.62 22.26 -12.62
CA GLY A 271 -20.61 21.47 -11.93
C GLY A 271 -20.70 21.61 -10.42
N ASN A 272 -20.02 20.73 -9.69
CA ASN A 272 -19.95 20.74 -8.24
C ASN A 272 -18.62 20.12 -7.74
N ILE A 273 -18.51 19.92 -6.43
CA ILE A 273 -17.32 19.37 -5.78
C ILE A 273 -16.91 17.99 -6.33
N ASP A 274 -17.85 17.17 -6.79
CA ASP A 274 -17.59 15.87 -7.42
C ASP A 274 -16.68 16.00 -8.65
N GLN A 275 -16.88 17.01 -9.48
CA GLN A 275 -16.03 17.23 -10.65
C GLN A 275 -14.62 17.70 -10.28
N ILE A 276 -14.48 18.44 -9.18
CA ILE A 276 -13.17 18.86 -8.65
C ILE A 276 -12.42 17.65 -8.08
N TYR A 277 -13.11 16.83 -7.28
CA TYR A 277 -12.60 15.58 -6.73
C TYR A 277 -12.19 14.61 -7.85
N GLY A 278 -13.07 14.39 -8.83
CA GLY A 278 -12.81 13.54 -9.99
C GLY A 278 -11.63 14.03 -10.85
N PHE A 279 -11.38 15.33 -10.87
CA PHE A 279 -10.21 15.91 -11.54
C PHE A 279 -8.90 15.56 -10.82
N ILE A 280 -8.77 15.81 -9.51
CA ILE A 280 -7.52 15.49 -8.78
C ILE A 280 -7.27 13.97 -8.70
N LYS A 281 -8.33 13.16 -8.56
CA LYS A 281 -8.29 11.70 -8.67
C LYS A 281 -7.67 11.26 -10.00
N ARG A 282 -8.03 11.94 -11.09
CA ARG A 282 -7.48 11.64 -12.41
C ARG A 282 -6.00 12.00 -12.51
N LEU A 283 -5.55 13.08 -11.85
CA LEU A 283 -4.13 13.43 -11.83
C LEU A 283 -3.29 12.40 -11.06
N ALA A 284 -3.80 11.87 -9.93
CA ALA A 284 -3.17 10.74 -9.23
C ALA A 284 -3.06 9.50 -10.13
N GLY A 285 -4.16 9.11 -10.78
CA GLY A 285 -4.14 8.01 -11.76
C GLY A 285 -3.14 8.26 -12.89
N ARG A 286 -3.00 9.49 -13.38
CA ARG A 286 -2.03 9.83 -14.43
C ARG A 286 -0.57 9.78 -13.96
N ALA A 287 -0.29 10.17 -12.71
CA ALA A 287 1.03 9.96 -12.12
C ALA A 287 1.37 8.47 -12.00
N SER A 288 0.41 7.65 -11.58
CA SER A 288 0.54 6.18 -11.53
C SER A 288 0.80 5.57 -12.91
N MET A 289 0.03 5.96 -13.91
CA MET A 289 0.19 5.46 -15.27
C MET A 289 1.53 5.89 -15.88
N ALA A 290 2.04 7.08 -15.57
CA ALA A 290 3.38 7.51 -15.99
C ALA A 290 4.48 6.61 -15.41
N ASN A 291 4.35 6.21 -14.15
CA ASN A 291 5.30 5.35 -13.45
C ASN A 291 5.13 3.85 -13.69
N THR A 292 4.07 3.44 -14.41
CA THR A 292 3.81 2.06 -14.82
C THR A 292 3.93 1.87 -16.35
N GLY A 293 4.41 2.90 -17.07
CA GLY A 293 4.61 2.83 -18.52
C GLY A 293 3.31 2.84 -19.31
N ARG A 294 2.19 3.20 -18.70
CA ARG A 294 0.84 3.18 -19.31
C ARG A 294 0.26 4.57 -19.56
N GLY A 295 0.98 5.63 -19.21
CA GLY A 295 0.48 7.00 -19.23
C GLY A 295 -0.01 7.51 -20.60
N LEU A 296 0.44 6.90 -21.70
CA LEU A 296 -0.02 7.22 -23.05
C LEU A 296 -1.35 6.55 -23.43
N ILE A 297 -1.83 5.57 -22.66
CA ILE A 297 -3.16 4.98 -22.85
C ILE A 297 -4.21 6.01 -22.41
N LEU A 298 -5.08 6.41 -23.34
CA LEU A 298 -6.07 7.47 -23.13
C LEU A 298 -7.35 6.95 -22.44
N ASP A 299 -8.09 7.88 -21.85
CA ASP A 299 -9.47 7.70 -21.32
C ASP A 299 -9.69 6.57 -20.29
N THR A 300 -8.74 6.38 -19.40
CA THR A 300 -8.85 5.48 -18.24
C THR A 300 -9.24 6.26 -16.99
N ALA A 301 -10.36 6.99 -17.05
CA ALA A 301 -10.95 7.52 -15.84
C ALA A 301 -11.26 6.30 -14.94
N GLU A 302 -10.48 6.08 -13.87
CA GLU A 302 -10.50 4.87 -13.02
C GLU A 302 -9.63 3.70 -13.49
N ASP A 303 -8.46 4.00 -14.05
CA ASP A 303 -7.43 2.97 -14.25
C ASP A 303 -7.20 2.15 -12.97
N THR A 304 -7.12 0.85 -13.18
CA THR A 304 -6.75 -0.13 -12.17
C THR A 304 -5.47 -0.75 -12.65
N SER A 305 -4.36 -0.46 -11.98
CA SER A 305 -3.06 -0.94 -12.42
C SER A 305 -3.04 -2.47 -12.46
N PRO A 306 -2.65 -3.09 -13.59
CA PRO A 306 -2.40 -4.52 -13.68
C PRO A 306 -1.05 -4.88 -13.04
N TYR A 307 -0.30 -3.89 -12.56
CA TYR A 307 1.02 -4.05 -11.95
C TYR A 307 1.01 -3.62 -10.49
N SER A 308 1.74 -4.35 -9.66
CA SER A 308 1.86 -4.13 -8.23
C SER A 308 3.05 -3.22 -7.85
N VAL A 309 3.28 -2.15 -8.62
CA VAL A 309 4.48 -1.28 -8.46
C VAL A 309 4.34 -0.36 -7.26
N GLY A 310 3.15 0.19 -7.03
CA GLY A 310 2.96 1.22 -6.03
C GLY A 310 1.62 1.93 -6.19
N THR A 311 1.44 3.03 -5.47
CA THR A 311 0.27 3.89 -5.54
C THR A 311 0.65 5.37 -5.51
N TRP A 312 -0.03 6.16 -6.32
CA TRP A 312 0.12 7.61 -6.34
C TRP A 312 -1.10 8.27 -5.72
N MET A 313 -0.84 9.09 -4.71
CA MET A 313 -1.88 9.69 -3.88
C MET A 313 -2.06 11.16 -4.22
N SER A 314 -3.31 11.59 -4.29
CA SER A 314 -3.67 12.99 -4.40
C SER A 314 -4.35 13.49 -3.14
N ARG A 315 -4.03 14.74 -2.79
CA ARG A 315 -4.78 15.57 -1.85
C ARG A 315 -4.84 16.98 -2.42
N GLY A 316 -5.72 17.82 -1.93
CA GLY A 316 -5.73 19.19 -2.43
C GLY A 316 -6.76 20.11 -1.83
N TRP A 317 -6.59 21.38 -2.18
CA TRP A 317 -7.43 22.48 -1.74
C TRP A 317 -7.90 23.30 -2.93
N PHE A 318 -9.05 23.96 -2.78
CA PHE A 318 -9.59 24.88 -3.79
C PHE A 318 -10.22 26.10 -3.11
N ILE A 319 -10.30 27.22 -3.82
CA ILE A 319 -11.11 28.37 -3.38
C ILE A 319 -12.57 28.12 -3.73
N ASP A 320 -13.42 27.99 -2.71
CA ASP A 320 -14.87 27.86 -2.90
C ASP A 320 -15.52 29.23 -3.09
N SER A 321 -15.99 29.51 -4.29
CA SER A 321 -16.64 30.77 -4.66
C SER A 321 -17.88 31.10 -3.86
N LYS A 322 -18.53 30.11 -3.22
CA LYS A 322 -19.70 30.36 -2.37
C LYS A 322 -19.32 30.94 -1.01
N SER A 323 -18.20 30.51 -0.43
CA SER A 323 -17.73 31.01 0.88
C SER A 323 -16.57 31.99 0.78
N GLY A 324 -15.90 32.09 -0.38
CA GLY A 324 -14.66 32.84 -0.56
C GLY A 324 -13.45 32.27 0.18
N GLN A 325 -13.53 31.02 0.66
CA GLN A 325 -12.51 30.41 1.51
C GLN A 325 -11.83 29.23 0.80
N THR A 326 -10.56 29.00 1.14
CA THR A 326 -9.89 27.74 0.84
C THR A 326 -10.60 26.60 1.56
N LYS A 327 -10.91 25.52 0.83
CA LYS A 327 -11.44 24.27 1.38
C LYS A 327 -10.63 23.08 0.93
N ASP A 328 -10.51 22.08 1.80
CA ASP A 328 -10.00 20.76 1.45
C ASP A 328 -11.01 20.05 0.52
N ILE A 329 -10.51 19.51 -0.59
CA ILE A 329 -11.35 18.91 -1.63
C ILE A 329 -12.05 17.65 -1.11
N THR A 330 -11.32 16.74 -0.48
CA THR A 330 -11.82 15.44 -0.02
C THR A 330 -12.79 15.61 1.16
N SER A 331 -12.47 16.51 2.10
CA SER A 331 -13.35 16.86 3.22
C SER A 331 -14.65 17.52 2.75
N THR A 332 -14.58 18.40 1.74
CA THR A 332 -15.78 19.03 1.17
C THR A 332 -16.63 18.05 0.36
N PHE A 333 -15.98 17.10 -0.33
CA PHE A 333 -16.67 16.03 -1.06
C PHE A 333 -17.33 15.03 -0.10
N GLY A 334 -16.68 14.76 1.03
CA GLY A 334 -17.16 13.86 2.09
C GLY A 334 -16.76 12.39 1.90
N MET A 335 -15.89 12.09 0.94
CA MET A 335 -15.41 10.72 0.68
C MET A 335 -13.95 10.75 0.20
N ALA A 336 -13.19 9.72 0.57
CA ALA A 336 -11.94 9.36 -0.07
C ALA A 336 -12.16 8.18 -1.04
N GLY A 337 -11.12 7.79 -1.76
CA GLY A 337 -11.20 6.62 -2.60
C GLY A 337 -9.85 6.20 -3.15
N GLY A 338 -9.68 4.89 -3.30
CA GLY A 338 -8.49 4.25 -3.83
C GLY A 338 -8.82 3.03 -4.68
N ARG A 339 -7.94 2.77 -5.64
CA ARG A 339 -7.89 1.54 -6.46
C ARG A 339 -6.41 1.20 -6.71
N TYR A 340 -6.12 0.08 -7.36
CA TYR A 340 -4.74 -0.34 -7.61
C TYR A 340 -4.00 0.74 -8.38
N GLY A 341 -2.93 1.27 -7.81
CA GLY A 341 -2.11 2.31 -8.43
C GLY A 341 -2.44 3.74 -8.01
N TRP A 342 -3.59 4.05 -7.43
CA TRP A 342 -3.88 5.43 -7.02
C TRP A 342 -4.84 5.54 -5.84
N SER A 343 -4.71 6.64 -5.09
CA SER A 343 -5.69 7.07 -4.07
C SER A 343 -5.90 8.58 -4.06
N THR A 344 -7.03 8.99 -3.50
CA THR A 344 -7.32 10.37 -3.11
C THR A 344 -7.84 10.32 -1.68
N THR A 345 -7.24 11.09 -0.78
CA THR A 345 -7.55 11.03 0.66
C THR A 345 -7.62 12.41 1.30
N TRP A 346 -8.04 12.46 2.56
CA TRP A 346 -8.15 13.68 3.35
C TRP A 346 -6.78 14.22 3.73
N SER A 347 -6.69 15.54 3.86
CA SER A 347 -5.47 16.20 4.31
C SER A 347 -5.52 16.44 5.81
N GLY A 348 -4.35 16.35 6.45
CA GLY A 348 -4.13 16.75 7.84
C GLY A 348 -3.61 15.59 8.66
N LYS A 349 -2.87 15.88 9.73
CA LYS A 349 -2.16 14.88 10.51
C LYS A 349 -3.07 13.74 10.95
N ASP A 350 -4.24 14.03 11.51
CA ASP A 350 -5.14 13.00 12.04
C ASP A 350 -5.72 12.08 10.95
N SER A 351 -5.95 12.61 9.75
CA SER A 351 -6.40 11.81 8.61
C SER A 351 -5.26 11.02 7.98
N GLU A 352 -4.09 11.64 7.79
CA GLU A 352 -2.90 11.04 7.19
C GLU A 352 -2.26 9.98 8.11
N CYS A 353 -2.31 10.21 9.41
CA CYS A 353 -1.82 9.35 10.49
C CYS A 353 -3.03 8.75 11.23
N GLY A 354 -3.80 7.92 10.51
CA GLY A 354 -5.01 7.32 11.03
C GLY A 354 -5.60 6.28 10.09
N ASN A 355 -6.74 5.71 10.49
CA ASN A 355 -7.40 4.63 9.78
C ASN A 355 -7.76 4.98 8.33
N GLU A 356 -8.26 6.20 8.08
CA GLU A 356 -8.71 6.63 6.76
C GLU A 356 -7.61 6.49 5.70
N TYR A 357 -6.39 6.89 6.02
CA TYR A 357 -5.28 6.84 5.09
C TYR A 357 -4.85 5.42 4.73
N ILE A 358 -4.64 4.58 5.76
CA ILE A 358 -4.24 3.19 5.54
C ILE A 358 -5.36 2.34 4.93
N HIS A 359 -6.63 2.71 5.14
CA HIS A 359 -7.78 2.10 4.47
C HIS A 359 -7.71 2.28 2.95
N GLU A 360 -7.48 3.51 2.49
CA GLU A 360 -7.36 3.79 1.05
C GLU A 360 -6.11 3.15 0.44
N LEU A 361 -5.01 3.09 1.19
CA LEU A 361 -3.83 2.31 0.80
C LEU A 361 -4.09 0.80 0.78
N GLY A 362 -4.97 0.30 1.65
CA GLY A 362 -5.45 -1.08 1.63
C GLY A 362 -6.13 -1.42 0.30
N HIS A 363 -6.99 -0.53 -0.21
CA HIS A 363 -7.56 -0.68 -1.56
C HIS A 363 -6.49 -0.72 -2.66
N SER A 364 -5.40 0.05 -2.52
CA SER A 364 -4.26 -0.02 -3.45
C SER A 364 -3.55 -1.38 -3.42
N LEU A 365 -3.67 -2.13 -2.33
CA LEU A 365 -3.12 -3.47 -2.12
C LEU A 365 -4.17 -4.59 -2.31
N SER A 366 -5.20 -4.34 -3.11
CA SER A 366 -6.29 -5.27 -3.46
C SER A 366 -7.33 -5.59 -2.38
N LEU A 367 -7.33 -4.84 -1.28
CA LEU A 367 -8.28 -5.13 -0.21
C LEU A 367 -9.68 -4.60 -0.50
N ASP A 368 -10.67 -5.40 -0.11
CA ASP A 368 -12.07 -5.02 -0.02
C ASP A 368 -12.43 -4.69 1.43
N HIS A 369 -13.56 -4.00 1.63
CA HIS A 369 -14.13 -3.80 2.97
C HIS A 369 -14.32 -5.15 3.69
N PHE A 370 -13.86 -5.22 4.94
CA PHE A 370 -14.06 -6.36 5.84
C PHE A 370 -15.22 -6.09 6.79
N ASP A 371 -16.34 -5.66 6.18
CA ASP A 371 -17.53 -5.18 6.86
C ASP A 371 -18.49 -6.32 7.25
N THR A 372 -19.67 -5.95 7.75
CA THR A 372 -20.68 -6.89 8.25
C THR A 372 -21.02 -7.97 7.21
N GLY A 373 -20.81 -9.22 7.62
CA GLY A 373 -21.09 -10.42 6.82
C GLY A 373 -20.01 -10.76 5.79
N ALA A 374 -18.91 -10.01 5.71
CA ALA A 374 -17.78 -10.33 4.84
C ALA A 374 -17.18 -11.69 5.18
N SER A 375 -17.04 -12.02 6.46
CA SER A 375 -16.51 -13.33 6.89
C SER A 375 -17.32 -14.50 6.34
N ALA A 376 -18.65 -14.39 6.35
CA ALA A 376 -19.55 -15.42 5.82
C ALA A 376 -19.45 -15.49 4.29
N ARG A 377 -19.43 -14.33 3.60
CA ARG A 377 -19.27 -14.27 2.14
C ARG A 377 -17.93 -14.86 1.68
N TRP A 378 -16.88 -14.66 2.46
CA TRP A 378 -15.53 -15.18 2.19
C TRP A 378 -15.30 -16.58 2.74
N GLN A 379 -16.28 -17.17 3.44
CA GLN A 379 -16.23 -18.52 4.03
C GLN A 379 -15.11 -18.69 5.07
N ILE A 380 -14.91 -17.67 5.92
CA ILE A 380 -13.85 -17.64 6.95
C ILE A 380 -14.39 -17.41 8.37
N SER A 381 -15.71 -17.49 8.58
CA SER A 381 -16.36 -17.19 9.86
C SER A 381 -15.90 -18.07 11.03
N SER A 382 -15.28 -19.22 10.78
CA SER A 382 -14.69 -20.06 11.83
C SER A 382 -13.49 -19.39 12.52
N GLU A 383 -12.73 -18.57 11.79
CA GLU A 383 -11.55 -17.87 12.32
C GLU A 383 -11.82 -16.37 12.55
N TYR A 384 -12.73 -15.80 11.76
CA TYR A 384 -13.15 -14.39 11.86
C TYR A 384 -14.67 -14.28 12.06
N PRO A 385 -15.22 -14.75 13.20
CA PRO A 385 -16.67 -14.76 13.46
C PRO A 385 -17.29 -13.36 13.63
N TYR A 386 -16.45 -12.35 13.88
CA TYR A 386 -16.86 -10.96 14.06
C TYR A 386 -16.38 -10.06 12.93
N ASP A 387 -16.28 -10.63 11.72
CA ASP A 387 -15.71 -9.98 10.54
C ASP A 387 -14.29 -9.47 10.83
N GLY A 388 -13.90 -8.29 10.32
CA GLY A 388 -12.56 -7.72 10.51
C GLY A 388 -12.30 -7.23 11.94
N VAL A 389 -12.57 -8.04 12.96
CA VAL A 389 -12.25 -7.76 14.37
C VAL A 389 -11.40 -8.91 14.89
N ASN A 390 -10.20 -8.60 15.39
CA ASN A 390 -9.29 -9.61 15.93
C ASN A 390 -9.85 -10.23 17.22
N GLY A 391 -9.76 -11.55 17.33
CA GLY A 391 -10.05 -12.33 18.52
C GLY A 391 -8.79 -13.00 19.11
N PRO A 392 -8.92 -13.66 20.27
CA PRO A 392 -7.79 -14.28 20.96
C PRO A 392 -7.15 -15.46 20.21
N GLN A 393 -7.83 -16.00 19.19
CA GLN A 393 -7.31 -17.06 18.33
C GLN A 393 -6.61 -16.51 17.07
N ASN A 394 -6.73 -15.21 16.78
CA ASN A 394 -6.05 -14.62 15.64
C ASN A 394 -4.57 -14.32 15.98
N PRO A 395 -3.67 -14.34 14.98
CA PRO A 395 -2.28 -13.96 15.17
C PRO A 395 -2.11 -12.60 15.86
N TRP A 396 -1.16 -12.52 16.79
CA TRP A 396 -0.66 -11.22 17.24
C TRP A 396 0.06 -10.52 16.11
N GLY A 397 0.07 -9.20 16.18
CA GLY A 397 0.89 -8.41 15.29
C GLY A 397 2.35 -8.36 15.71
N TYR A 398 3.20 -7.94 14.79
CA TYR A 398 4.59 -7.63 15.05
C TYR A 398 5.01 -6.43 14.22
N ASP A 399 5.67 -5.47 14.86
CA ASP A 399 6.32 -4.34 14.20
C ASP A 399 7.81 -4.65 14.07
N SER A 400 8.21 -5.10 12.88
CA SER A 400 9.61 -5.38 12.56
C SER A 400 10.50 -4.15 12.51
N THR A 401 9.95 -2.93 12.43
CA THR A 401 10.76 -1.70 12.43
C THR A 401 11.18 -1.29 13.82
N ARG A 402 10.38 -1.66 14.83
CA ARG A 402 10.64 -1.38 16.25
C ARG A 402 11.06 -2.62 17.05
N ASN A 403 10.99 -3.80 16.44
CA ASN A 403 11.18 -5.09 17.11
C ASN A 403 10.23 -5.24 18.30
N GLN A 404 8.94 -5.05 18.09
CA GLN A 404 7.93 -5.11 19.16
C GLN A 404 6.68 -5.87 18.72
N PHE A 405 6.11 -6.63 19.65
CA PHE A 405 4.81 -7.26 19.43
C PHE A 405 3.68 -6.22 19.46
N ARG A 406 2.61 -6.50 18.73
CA ARG A 406 1.36 -5.73 18.79
C ARG A 406 0.24 -6.63 19.27
N THR A 407 -0.51 -6.17 20.27
CA THR A 407 -1.64 -6.92 20.85
C THR A 407 -2.73 -7.17 19.81
N TRP A 408 -3.47 -8.28 19.90
CA TRP A 408 -4.70 -8.46 19.12
C TRP A 408 -5.87 -7.62 19.65
N TYR A 409 -5.80 -7.21 20.93
CA TYR A 409 -6.81 -6.43 21.64
C TYR A 409 -6.42 -4.96 21.75
N ARG A 410 -7.41 -4.09 21.97
CA ARG A 410 -7.22 -2.65 22.14
C ARG A 410 -6.63 -2.31 23.50
N VAL A 411 -5.76 -1.31 23.51
CA VAL A 411 -5.15 -0.74 24.72
C VAL A 411 -5.36 0.78 24.67
N ASP A 412 -5.72 1.36 25.81
CA ASP A 412 -5.76 2.81 26.00
C ASP A 412 -4.94 3.23 27.24
N SER A 413 -4.99 4.50 27.61
CA SER A 413 -4.25 5.04 28.77
C SER A 413 -4.59 4.36 30.10
N THR A 414 -5.74 3.70 30.20
CA THR A 414 -6.20 2.96 31.38
C THR A 414 -5.89 1.46 31.31
N GLY A 415 -5.28 0.97 30.23
CA GLY A 415 -4.85 -0.42 30.05
C GLY A 415 -5.63 -1.15 28.95
N PRO A 416 -5.70 -2.50 29.01
CA PRO A 416 -6.50 -3.28 28.07
C PRO A 416 -7.98 -2.88 28.12
N VAL A 417 -8.57 -2.61 26.95
CA VAL A 417 -9.97 -2.20 26.83
C VAL A 417 -10.87 -3.43 26.97
N THR A 418 -11.85 -3.35 27.87
CA THR A 418 -12.84 -4.42 28.09
C THR A 418 -14.24 -3.98 27.66
N SER A 419 -15.03 -4.90 27.11
CA SER A 419 -16.42 -4.65 26.76
C SER A 419 -17.24 -4.33 28.01
N LEU A 420 -18.04 -3.26 27.94
CA LEU A 420 -19.00 -2.88 28.98
C LEU A 420 -20.40 -3.46 28.70
N SER A 421 -20.62 -4.04 27.53
CA SER A 421 -21.92 -4.48 27.05
C SER A 421 -22.04 -6.02 26.96
N SER A 422 -23.24 -6.51 27.29
CA SER A 422 -23.70 -7.88 27.03
C SER A 422 -23.58 -8.22 25.52
N PRO A 423 -23.26 -9.47 25.13
CA PRO A 423 -23.19 -10.69 25.97
C PRO A 423 -21.85 -10.95 26.67
N TYR A 424 -20.83 -10.10 26.49
CA TYR A 424 -19.47 -10.39 26.97
C TYR A 424 -18.87 -9.27 27.84
N PRO A 425 -19.50 -8.89 28.96
CA PRO A 425 -18.93 -7.88 29.86
C PRO A 425 -17.59 -8.36 30.44
N GLY A 426 -16.59 -7.48 30.42
CA GLY A 426 -15.25 -7.77 30.96
C GLY A 426 -14.30 -8.50 30.01
N GLN A 427 -14.76 -8.95 28.83
CA GLN A 427 -13.85 -9.51 27.82
C GLN A 427 -13.06 -8.41 27.11
N LEU A 428 -11.82 -8.73 26.71
CA LEU A 428 -10.98 -7.83 25.94
C LEU A 428 -11.61 -7.50 24.58
N VAL A 429 -11.57 -6.22 24.20
CA VAL A 429 -12.08 -5.74 22.93
C VAL A 429 -11.01 -5.90 21.86
N GLY A 430 -11.32 -6.68 20.82
CA GLY A 430 -10.45 -6.86 19.65
C GLY A 430 -10.16 -5.57 18.88
N LYS A 431 -8.97 -5.50 18.29
CA LYS A 431 -8.64 -4.45 17.31
C LYS A 431 -9.38 -4.67 15.99
N ARG A 432 -9.80 -3.59 15.35
CA ARG A 432 -10.48 -3.66 14.05
C ARG A 432 -9.50 -3.56 12.89
N ASP A 433 -9.76 -4.34 11.85
CA ASP A 433 -9.10 -4.23 10.56
C ASP A 433 -9.32 -2.81 9.99
N PRO A 434 -8.33 -2.22 9.31
CA PRO A 434 -8.53 -0.93 8.67
C PRO A 434 -9.70 -0.90 7.68
N MET A 435 -9.97 -2.03 7.02
CA MET A 435 -11.10 -2.23 6.11
C MET A 435 -12.45 -2.44 6.84
N ASN A 436 -12.46 -2.36 8.17
CA ASN A 436 -13.63 -2.48 9.06
C ASN A 436 -13.68 -1.34 10.10
N GLY A 437 -13.14 -0.17 9.77
CA GLY A 437 -13.10 0.98 10.67
C GLY A 437 -12.12 0.77 11.83
N GLY A 438 -10.86 0.50 11.50
CA GLY A 438 -9.73 0.41 12.42
C GLY A 438 -9.59 1.60 13.37
N GLU A 439 -8.77 1.44 14.41
CA GLU A 439 -8.54 2.49 15.40
C GLU A 439 -7.92 3.76 14.80
N ALA A 440 -8.14 4.90 15.46
CA ALA A 440 -7.42 6.13 15.16
C ALA A 440 -5.92 5.98 15.46
N GLY A 441 -5.09 6.79 14.79
CA GLY A 441 -3.69 6.94 15.15
C GLY A 441 -3.52 7.45 16.58
N ASN A 442 -2.37 7.20 17.17
CA ASN A 442 -2.05 7.56 18.54
C ASN A 442 -0.56 7.92 18.68
N ILE A 443 -0.09 8.16 19.91
CA ILE A 443 1.28 8.65 20.17
C ILE A 443 2.39 7.64 19.84
N ILE A 444 2.08 6.36 19.69
CA ILE A 444 3.08 5.32 19.38
C ILE A 444 3.01 4.82 17.93
N THR A 445 1.87 5.01 17.25
CA THR A 445 1.71 4.62 15.85
C THR A 445 0.57 5.36 15.14
N CYS A 446 0.78 5.67 13.86
CA CYS A 446 -0.21 6.20 12.94
C CYS A 446 -1.33 5.23 12.58
N TYR A 447 -1.02 3.94 12.43
CA TYR A 447 -1.93 3.03 11.75
C TYR A 447 -2.41 1.86 12.62
N PRO A 448 -3.72 1.55 12.57
CA PRO A 448 -4.20 0.26 13.03
C PRO A 448 -3.60 -0.85 12.19
N GLN A 449 -3.57 -2.05 12.76
CA GLN A 449 -3.00 -3.22 12.10
C GLN A 449 -4.05 -3.93 11.25
N PHE A 450 -3.71 -4.26 10.00
CA PHE A 450 -4.51 -5.20 9.21
C PHE A 450 -4.61 -6.54 9.92
N THR A 451 -5.76 -7.19 9.82
CA THR A 451 -5.89 -8.60 10.24
C THR A 451 -4.90 -9.47 9.47
N ALA A 452 -4.49 -10.59 10.07
CA ALA A 452 -3.62 -11.55 9.41
C ALA A 452 -4.22 -12.04 8.07
N TYR A 453 -5.54 -12.21 7.99
CA TYR A 453 -6.22 -12.57 6.74
C TYR A 453 -6.07 -11.53 5.63
N GLN A 454 -6.31 -10.25 5.93
CA GLN A 454 -6.14 -9.20 4.92
C GLN A 454 -4.67 -9.06 4.52
N SER A 455 -3.73 -9.21 5.46
CA SER A 455 -2.29 -9.27 5.15
C SER A 455 -1.96 -10.45 4.21
N GLN A 456 -2.57 -11.61 4.41
CA GLN A 456 -2.44 -12.75 3.50
C GLN A 456 -3.01 -12.43 2.11
N LYS A 457 -4.15 -11.72 2.01
CA LYS A 457 -4.72 -11.27 0.74
C LYS A 457 -3.77 -10.33 0.00
N MET A 458 -3.18 -9.35 0.70
CA MET A 458 -2.16 -8.46 0.13
C MET A 458 -1.00 -9.27 -0.45
N GLN A 459 -0.44 -10.19 0.33
CA GLN A 459 0.70 -11.01 -0.07
C GLN A 459 0.37 -11.90 -1.28
N LYS A 460 -0.81 -12.52 -1.30
CA LYS A 460 -1.30 -13.30 -2.44
C LYS A 460 -1.45 -12.44 -3.70
N TRP A 461 -1.96 -11.22 -3.57
CA TRP A 461 -2.08 -10.31 -4.70
C TRP A 461 -0.70 -9.89 -5.21
N LEU A 462 0.21 -9.50 -4.32
CA LEU A 462 1.59 -9.18 -4.66
C LEU A 462 2.23 -10.35 -5.43
N ASP A 463 2.22 -11.56 -4.87
CA ASP A 463 2.81 -12.75 -5.50
C ASP A 463 2.24 -13.05 -6.90
N ASN A 464 0.95 -12.79 -7.12
CA ASN A 464 0.27 -13.14 -8.37
C ASN A 464 0.27 -12.03 -9.43
N THR A 465 0.63 -10.81 -9.05
CA THR A 465 0.54 -9.62 -9.91
C THR A 465 1.93 -9.26 -10.46
N PRO A 466 2.07 -9.06 -11.78
CA PRO A 466 3.33 -8.59 -12.36
C PRO A 466 3.82 -7.29 -11.71
N THR A 467 5.13 -7.13 -11.61
CA THR A 467 5.77 -5.92 -11.08
C THR A 467 6.94 -5.50 -11.96
N LEU A 468 7.36 -4.25 -11.83
CA LEU A 468 8.60 -3.78 -12.39
C LEU A 468 9.74 -4.19 -11.47
N THR A 469 10.77 -4.81 -12.02
CA THR A 469 11.96 -5.22 -11.28
C THR A 469 13.18 -5.19 -12.19
N THR A 470 14.36 -5.44 -11.64
CA THR A 470 15.61 -5.51 -12.39
C THR A 470 16.12 -6.95 -12.42
N GLN A 471 16.38 -7.46 -13.62
CA GLN A 471 17.02 -8.76 -13.82
C GLN A 471 18.26 -8.59 -14.70
N ALA A 472 19.42 -9.08 -14.23
CA ALA A 472 20.70 -8.92 -14.92
C ALA A 472 21.01 -7.45 -15.33
N GLY A 473 20.72 -6.51 -14.42
CA GLY A 473 20.96 -5.07 -14.64
C GLY A 473 19.99 -4.38 -15.60
N LYS A 474 18.93 -5.06 -16.07
CA LYS A 474 17.93 -4.51 -16.96
C LYS A 474 16.55 -4.45 -16.30
N PRO A 475 15.86 -3.30 -16.33
CA PRO A 475 14.46 -3.22 -15.96
C PRO A 475 13.59 -4.12 -16.83
N ILE A 476 12.68 -4.84 -16.20
CA ILE A 476 11.72 -5.72 -16.85
C ILE A 476 10.37 -5.64 -16.13
N LEU A 477 9.31 -6.02 -16.85
CA LEU A 477 8.07 -6.46 -16.22
C LEU A 477 8.17 -7.96 -15.96
N ALA A 478 7.97 -8.38 -14.71
CA ALA A 478 8.10 -9.77 -14.33
C ALA A 478 7.02 -10.22 -13.35
N LYS A 479 6.74 -11.51 -13.32
CA LYS A 479 5.90 -12.15 -12.33
C LYS A 479 6.73 -13.08 -11.45
N TRP A 480 6.40 -13.13 -10.17
CA TRP A 480 7.06 -14.04 -9.24
C TRP A 480 6.67 -15.49 -9.52
N ASP A 481 7.66 -16.36 -9.63
CA ASP A 481 7.51 -17.81 -9.65
C ASP A 481 7.89 -18.38 -8.28
N LYS A 482 6.89 -18.90 -7.58
CA LYS A 482 7.06 -19.50 -6.24
C LYS A 482 7.85 -20.81 -6.28
N THR A 483 7.84 -21.54 -7.39
CA THR A 483 8.53 -22.83 -7.51
C THR A 483 10.04 -22.63 -7.62
N THR A 484 10.47 -21.62 -8.37
CA THR A 484 11.90 -21.29 -8.55
C THR A 484 12.39 -20.20 -7.60
N ALA A 485 11.48 -19.58 -6.83
CA ALA A 485 11.75 -18.41 -5.99
C ALA A 485 12.46 -17.29 -6.79
N SER A 486 11.95 -16.99 -7.98
CA SER A 486 12.56 -16.02 -8.89
C SER A 486 11.53 -15.25 -9.71
N TYR A 487 11.94 -14.12 -10.28
CA TYR A 487 11.11 -13.34 -11.20
C TYR A 487 11.26 -13.84 -12.64
N THR A 488 10.13 -14.16 -13.28
CA THR A 488 10.06 -14.54 -14.69
C THR A 488 9.49 -13.39 -15.52
N PRO A 489 10.16 -12.95 -16.60
CA PRO A 489 9.65 -11.92 -17.49
C PRO A 489 8.25 -12.26 -18.04
N VAL A 490 7.38 -11.25 -18.13
CA VAL A 490 6.06 -11.38 -18.75
C VAL A 490 5.83 -10.32 -19.82
N PRO A 491 4.98 -10.58 -20.83
CA PRO A 491 4.63 -9.57 -21.81
C PRO A 491 3.98 -8.35 -21.16
N LEU A 492 4.26 -7.18 -21.74
CA LEU A 492 3.59 -5.93 -21.37
C LEU A 492 2.10 -6.00 -21.72
N ALA A 493 1.26 -5.35 -20.91
CA ALA A 493 -0.12 -5.08 -21.29
C ALA A 493 -0.18 -4.26 -22.59
N ALA A 494 -1.26 -4.41 -23.37
CA ALA A 494 -1.43 -3.69 -24.62
C ALA A 494 -1.30 -2.17 -24.43
N GLY A 495 -0.43 -1.53 -25.22
CA GLY A 495 -0.17 -0.09 -25.14
C GLY A 495 0.75 0.36 -24.00
N ALA A 496 1.22 -0.56 -23.13
CA ALA A 496 2.23 -0.25 -22.14
C ALA A 496 3.63 -0.19 -22.77
N LEU A 497 4.51 0.61 -22.17
CA LEU A 497 5.86 0.89 -22.63
C LEU A 497 6.90 0.01 -21.91
N ASN A 498 8.01 -0.28 -22.58
CA ASN A 498 9.12 -1.00 -21.98
C ASN A 498 9.82 -0.13 -20.93
N PRO A 499 10.06 -0.63 -19.70
CA PRO A 499 10.84 0.11 -18.72
C PRO A 499 12.30 0.21 -19.19
N THR A 500 12.92 1.36 -18.91
CA THR A 500 14.32 1.65 -19.29
C THR A 500 15.19 1.87 -18.06
N VAL A 501 14.64 2.53 -17.03
CA VAL A 501 15.30 2.78 -15.73
C VAL A 501 14.21 2.82 -14.65
N LEU A 502 14.49 2.26 -13.46
CA LEU A 502 13.57 2.29 -12.32
C LEU A 502 14.17 3.13 -11.18
N GLY A 503 13.32 3.73 -10.35
CA GLY A 503 13.73 4.40 -9.11
C GLY A 503 14.70 5.57 -9.29
N VAL A 504 14.48 6.42 -10.31
CA VAL A 504 15.31 7.61 -10.58
C VAL A 504 14.51 8.90 -10.48
N PRO A 505 15.17 10.06 -10.33
CA PRO A 505 14.49 11.35 -10.43
C PRO A 505 13.79 11.55 -11.78
N VAL A 506 12.51 11.91 -11.76
CA VAL A 506 11.68 12.09 -12.95
C VAL A 506 10.96 13.43 -12.93
N VAL A 507 10.65 13.94 -14.12
CA VAL A 507 9.64 14.98 -14.33
C VAL A 507 8.43 14.33 -14.98
N THR A 508 7.33 14.29 -14.24
CA THR A 508 6.04 13.77 -14.71
C THR A 508 5.32 14.86 -15.51
N ILE A 509 5.06 14.58 -16.78
CA ILE A 509 4.23 15.42 -17.66
C ILE A 509 2.82 14.85 -17.67
N ILE A 510 1.82 15.70 -17.47
CA ILE A 510 0.40 15.37 -17.60
C ILE A 510 -0.25 16.40 -18.53
N GLY A 511 -1.08 15.94 -19.47
CA GLY A 511 -1.80 16.81 -20.39
C GLY A 511 -3.21 16.33 -20.70
N SER A 512 -3.99 17.21 -21.31
CA SER A 512 -5.35 16.95 -21.79
C SER A 512 -5.44 17.11 -23.31
N LEU A 513 -6.29 16.30 -23.94
CA LEU A 513 -6.62 16.36 -25.36
C LEU A 513 -8.13 16.41 -25.55
N THR A 514 -8.57 17.30 -26.42
CA THR A 514 -9.98 17.48 -26.81
C THR A 514 -10.07 17.66 -28.33
N SER A 515 -11.30 17.72 -28.86
CA SER A 515 -11.53 17.98 -30.29
C SER A 515 -11.28 19.43 -30.69
N ASP A 516 -11.37 20.36 -29.75
CA ASP A 516 -11.19 21.78 -30.00
C ASP A 516 -9.82 22.25 -29.47
N SER A 517 -8.93 22.55 -30.41
CA SER A 517 -7.59 23.06 -30.12
C SER A 517 -7.54 24.57 -29.84
N SER A 518 -8.65 25.29 -29.98
CA SER A 518 -8.71 26.75 -29.88
C SER A 518 -9.29 27.26 -28.55
N ASN A 519 -10.11 26.47 -27.87
CA ASN A 519 -10.78 26.87 -26.62
C ASN A 519 -9.94 26.69 -25.34
N GLY A 520 -8.66 26.35 -25.48
CA GLY A 520 -7.74 26.18 -24.35
C GLY A 520 -7.97 24.92 -23.50
N THR A 521 -8.62 23.88 -24.02
CA THR A 521 -8.86 22.63 -23.29
C THR A 521 -7.87 21.51 -23.64
N THR A 522 -7.19 21.62 -24.79
CA THR A 522 -5.98 20.85 -25.08
C THR A 522 -4.78 21.56 -24.47
N GLN A 523 -4.19 21.00 -23.41
CA GLN A 523 -3.20 21.69 -22.55
C GLN A 523 -2.15 20.72 -21.99
N ILE A 524 -1.07 21.28 -21.46
CA ILE A 524 -0.11 20.61 -20.55
C ILE A 524 -0.28 21.26 -19.16
N TYR A 525 -0.44 20.46 -18.11
CA TYR A 525 -0.46 20.93 -16.72
C TYR A 525 0.96 21.26 -16.23
N PRO A 526 1.14 21.99 -15.12
CA PRO A 526 2.46 22.15 -14.52
C PRO A 526 3.16 20.78 -14.39
N ALA A 527 4.39 20.71 -14.90
CA ALA A 527 5.21 19.51 -14.79
C ALA A 527 5.58 19.30 -13.32
N ASN A 528 5.59 18.06 -12.87
CA ASN A 528 5.82 17.73 -11.47
C ASN A 528 7.07 16.86 -11.32
N ALA A 529 8.10 17.38 -10.66
CA ALA A 529 9.37 16.68 -10.47
C ALA A 529 9.36 15.89 -9.16
N ALA A 530 9.95 14.70 -9.15
CA ALA A 530 10.20 13.92 -7.93
C ALA A 530 11.57 13.25 -7.99
N ASN A 531 12.11 12.94 -6.81
CA ASN A 531 13.36 12.20 -6.68
C ASN A 531 13.23 10.70 -7.01
N TYR A 532 12.01 10.22 -7.24
CA TYR A 532 11.75 8.83 -7.51
C TYR A 532 10.64 8.65 -8.55
N GLY A 533 10.88 7.73 -9.48
CA GLY A 533 9.96 7.32 -10.52
C GLY A 533 10.64 6.45 -11.56
N ASN A 534 9.83 5.98 -12.52
CA ASN A 534 10.29 5.05 -13.54
C ASN A 534 10.31 5.70 -14.93
N LEU A 535 11.33 5.37 -15.72
CA LEU A 535 11.50 5.82 -17.09
C LEU A 535 11.17 4.68 -18.06
N PHE A 536 10.60 5.05 -19.20
CA PHE A 536 10.15 4.11 -20.22
C PHE A 536 10.64 4.52 -21.62
N ASP A 537 10.68 3.55 -22.52
CA ASP A 537 10.93 3.79 -23.93
C ASP A 537 9.74 4.52 -24.56
N LEU A 538 9.86 5.84 -24.70
CA LEU A 538 8.78 6.69 -25.20
C LEU A 538 8.74 6.62 -26.74
N PRO A 539 7.57 6.45 -27.36
CA PRO A 539 7.43 6.28 -28.81
C PRO A 539 7.81 7.55 -29.56
N ASP A 540 8.84 7.49 -30.41
CA ASP A 540 9.20 8.61 -31.28
C ASP A 540 8.30 8.62 -32.54
N PRO A 541 7.58 9.72 -32.84
CA PRO A 541 6.71 9.83 -34.03
C PRO A 541 7.45 9.64 -35.36
N THR A 542 8.78 9.77 -35.39
CA THR A 542 9.61 9.60 -36.59
C THR A 542 10.09 8.16 -36.79
N ASN A 543 9.91 7.28 -35.80
CA ASN A 543 10.27 5.87 -35.92
C ASN A 543 9.18 5.11 -36.70
N PRO A 544 9.44 4.60 -37.91
CA PRO A 544 8.41 3.93 -38.72
C PRO A 544 8.00 2.55 -38.21
N ASN A 545 8.68 2.03 -37.17
CA ASN A 545 8.52 0.66 -36.66
C ASN A 545 7.82 0.58 -35.30
N LEU A 546 7.12 1.64 -34.86
CA LEU A 546 6.23 1.54 -33.70
C LEU A 546 5.09 0.56 -33.96
N SER A 547 4.55 -0.01 -32.88
CA SER A 547 3.44 -0.96 -32.93
C SER A 547 2.17 -0.35 -33.55
N SER A 548 1.27 -1.22 -34.02
CA SER A 548 0.00 -0.82 -34.62
C SER A 548 -0.91 -0.02 -33.68
N PHE A 549 -0.64 -0.03 -32.37
CA PHE A 549 -1.31 0.78 -31.36
C PHE A 549 -1.24 2.28 -31.67
N TYR A 550 -0.21 2.72 -32.39
CA TYR A 550 -0.01 4.11 -32.78
C TYR A 550 -0.57 4.47 -34.17
N THR A 551 -1.10 3.50 -34.93
CA THR A 551 -1.60 3.75 -36.29
C THR A 551 -2.62 4.88 -36.32
N GLY A 552 -2.41 5.86 -37.20
CA GLY A 552 -3.29 7.02 -37.35
C GLY A 552 -3.14 8.08 -36.26
N ALA A 553 -2.22 7.91 -35.31
CA ALA A 553 -1.96 8.90 -34.27
C ALA A 553 -1.46 10.22 -34.89
N VAL A 554 -2.05 11.34 -34.47
CA VAL A 554 -1.72 12.69 -34.99
C VAL A 554 -1.17 13.64 -33.92
N TYR A 555 -1.21 13.28 -32.64
CA TYR A 555 -0.74 14.15 -31.55
C TYR A 555 0.62 13.70 -31.06
N TYR A 556 1.52 14.65 -30.79
CA TYR A 556 2.80 14.34 -30.15
C TYR A 556 3.27 15.49 -29.25
N ALA A 557 4.00 15.16 -28.20
CA ALA A 557 4.70 16.13 -27.37
C ALA A 557 6.16 16.26 -27.83
N LYS A 558 6.72 17.45 -27.68
CA LYS A 558 8.15 17.74 -27.81
C LYS A 558 8.65 18.29 -26.49
N VAL A 559 9.61 17.59 -25.88
CA VAL A 559 10.29 18.02 -24.66
C VAL A 559 11.66 18.57 -25.05
N THR A 560 11.98 19.78 -24.60
CA THR A 560 13.29 20.39 -24.78
C THR A 560 14.04 20.35 -23.45
N PHE A 561 15.33 20.03 -23.51
CA PHE A 561 16.22 19.93 -22.35
C PHE A 561 17.21 21.10 -22.30
N ALA A 562 17.81 21.35 -21.14
CA ALA A 562 18.74 22.47 -20.93
C ALA A 562 19.97 22.42 -21.86
N ASN A 563 20.39 21.22 -22.29
CA ASN A 563 21.48 21.03 -23.25
C ASN A 563 21.07 21.28 -24.72
N GLY A 564 19.83 21.71 -24.98
CA GLY A 564 19.28 21.95 -26.31
C GLY A 564 18.78 20.71 -27.05
N SER A 565 19.00 19.50 -26.51
CA SER A 565 18.42 18.28 -27.08
C SER A 565 16.90 18.27 -26.93
N THR A 566 16.24 17.49 -27.79
CA THR A 566 14.78 17.36 -27.78
C THR A 566 14.36 15.90 -27.85
N LYS A 567 13.29 15.55 -27.15
CA LYS A 567 12.64 14.23 -27.23
C LYS A 567 11.21 14.40 -27.73
N LEU A 568 10.85 13.66 -28.77
CA LEU A 568 9.49 13.59 -29.28
C LEU A 568 8.76 12.38 -28.68
N VAL A 569 7.48 12.55 -28.38
CA VAL A 569 6.64 11.51 -27.75
C VAL A 569 5.30 11.46 -28.48
N LEU A 570 5.07 10.41 -29.25
CA LEU A 570 3.82 10.16 -29.97
C LEU A 570 2.72 9.73 -28.99
N ILE A 571 1.58 10.40 -29.06
CA ILE A 571 0.40 10.09 -28.24
C ILE A 571 -0.57 9.26 -29.12
N PRO A 572 -1.02 8.07 -28.70
CA PRO A 572 -1.79 7.12 -29.51
C PRO A 572 -3.24 7.57 -29.69
N SER A 573 -3.44 8.69 -30.37
CA SER A 573 -4.76 9.26 -30.66
C SER A 573 -4.84 9.71 -32.11
N ALA A 574 -5.81 9.16 -32.82
CA ALA A 574 -6.33 9.80 -34.02
C ALA A 574 -6.94 11.17 -33.68
N ALA A 575 -7.21 11.97 -34.71
CA ALA A 575 -7.84 13.28 -34.54
C ALA A 575 -9.16 13.14 -33.76
N ILE A 576 -9.28 13.86 -32.64
CA ILE A 576 -10.49 13.83 -31.82
C ILE A 576 -11.55 14.69 -32.52
N THR A 577 -12.67 14.09 -32.90
CA THR A 577 -13.78 14.78 -33.60
C THR A 577 -15.00 14.99 -32.72
N ASN A 578 -15.18 14.17 -31.68
CA ASN A 578 -16.30 14.29 -30.75
C ASN A 578 -16.05 15.43 -29.74
N SER A 579 -16.93 16.43 -29.72
CA SER A 579 -16.90 17.61 -28.83
C SER A 579 -16.99 17.27 -27.34
N ALA A 580 -17.49 16.10 -26.97
CA ALA A 580 -17.62 15.65 -25.59
C ALA A 580 -16.40 14.86 -25.05
N THR A 581 -15.36 14.65 -25.87
CA THR A 581 -14.18 13.84 -25.50
C THR A 581 -13.19 14.67 -24.70
N LEU A 582 -12.78 14.13 -23.54
CA LEU A 582 -11.69 14.66 -22.72
C LEU A 582 -10.72 13.53 -22.40
N ASN A 583 -9.65 13.46 -23.18
CA ASN A 583 -8.59 12.50 -22.96
C ASN A 583 -7.49 13.13 -22.13
N TYR A 584 -6.77 12.28 -21.39
CA TYR A 584 -5.58 12.67 -20.65
C TYR A 584 -4.45 11.74 -21.05
N PHE A 585 -3.23 12.26 -21.03
CA PHE A 585 -2.01 11.49 -21.21
C PHE A 585 -1.01 11.88 -20.14
N SER A 586 -0.05 11.00 -19.88
CA SER A 586 1.09 11.28 -19.04
C SER A 586 2.32 10.48 -19.43
N PHE A 587 3.49 10.97 -19.05
CA PHE A 587 4.75 10.24 -19.19
C PHE A 587 5.83 10.89 -18.30
N ASN A 588 6.84 10.11 -17.95
CA ASN A 588 8.02 10.60 -17.25
C ASN A 588 9.16 10.90 -18.23
N VAL A 589 9.93 11.95 -17.95
CA VAL A 589 11.24 12.19 -18.54
C VAL A 589 12.30 12.28 -17.44
N ASP A 590 13.56 12.03 -17.80
CA ASP A 590 14.67 12.08 -16.85
C ASP A 590 14.89 13.51 -16.34
N ALA A 591 14.75 13.70 -15.04
CA ALA A 591 14.94 15.00 -14.41
C ALA A 591 16.40 15.47 -14.45
N LYS A 592 17.37 14.54 -14.55
CA LYS A 592 18.80 14.84 -14.65
C LYS A 592 19.18 15.53 -15.96
N LEU A 593 18.35 15.40 -16.99
CA LEU A 593 18.53 16.11 -18.25
C LEU A 593 17.99 17.55 -18.18
N SER A 594 17.39 17.95 -17.05
CA SER A 594 16.84 19.29 -16.82
C SER A 594 15.89 19.74 -17.95
N PRO A 595 14.70 19.12 -18.08
CA PRO A 595 13.72 19.53 -19.09
C PRO A 595 13.27 20.97 -18.82
N THR A 596 13.25 21.80 -19.86
CA THR A 596 12.98 23.25 -19.77
C THR A 596 11.67 23.65 -20.43
N LYS A 597 11.14 22.82 -21.34
CA LYS A 597 9.92 23.14 -22.09
C LYS A 597 9.21 21.89 -22.58
N VAL A 598 7.88 21.92 -22.58
CA VAL A 598 7.04 20.94 -23.29
C VAL A 598 6.08 21.66 -24.23
N GLU A 599 6.06 21.20 -25.47
CA GLU A 599 5.18 21.67 -26.52
C GLU A 599 4.31 20.51 -27.02
N LEU A 600 3.02 20.74 -27.23
CA LEU A 600 2.07 19.76 -27.72
C LEU A 600 1.64 20.13 -29.14
N TYR A 601 1.77 19.20 -30.07
CA TYR A 601 1.52 19.41 -31.49
C TYR A 601 0.44 18.47 -32.01
N LYS A 602 -0.21 18.89 -33.10
CA LYS A 602 -1.03 18.06 -33.98
C LYS A 602 -0.42 18.06 -35.39
N SER A 603 -0.05 16.88 -35.87
CA SER A 603 0.41 16.69 -37.24
C SER A 603 -0.74 16.66 -38.24
N ALA A 604 -0.48 17.14 -39.46
CA ALA A 604 -1.40 17.06 -40.57
C ALA A 604 -1.64 15.61 -41.04
N THR A 605 -0.68 14.72 -40.78
CA THR A 605 -0.69 13.31 -41.20
C THR A 605 -0.57 12.39 -40.00
N GLY A 606 -1.30 11.27 -40.05
CA GLY A 606 -1.24 10.25 -39.01
C GLY A 606 -0.01 9.34 -39.14
N TYR A 607 0.42 8.78 -38.02
CA TYR A 607 1.44 7.73 -37.98
C TYR A 607 1.07 6.55 -38.90
N PRO A 608 2.02 5.98 -39.68
CA PRO A 608 3.49 6.16 -39.62
C PRO A 608 4.06 7.37 -40.37
N GLN A 609 3.21 8.24 -40.91
CA GLN A 609 3.63 9.36 -41.77
C GLN A 609 3.57 10.71 -41.04
N VAL A 610 3.76 10.74 -39.72
CA VAL A 610 3.71 12.00 -38.94
C VAL A 610 4.72 13.00 -39.50
N SER A 611 4.23 14.15 -39.94
CA SER A 611 5.09 15.26 -40.33
C SER A 611 5.40 16.12 -39.11
N THR A 612 6.67 16.24 -38.73
CA THR A 612 7.10 17.15 -37.64
C THR A 612 7.26 18.60 -38.09
N THR A 613 7.35 18.83 -39.41
CA THR A 613 7.48 20.16 -40.02
C THR A 613 6.14 20.77 -40.39
N ASN A 614 5.14 19.95 -40.77
CA ASN A 614 3.77 20.37 -41.06
C ASN A 614 2.84 20.01 -39.89
N SER A 615 3.12 20.62 -38.74
CA SER A 615 2.37 20.43 -37.49
C SER A 615 1.91 21.75 -36.91
N THR A 616 0.71 21.74 -36.33
CA THR A 616 0.17 22.87 -35.59
C THR A 616 0.55 22.75 -34.12
N LEU A 617 1.19 23.77 -33.57
CA LEU A 617 1.39 23.90 -32.12
C LEU A 617 0.03 24.14 -31.45
N LEU A 618 -0.35 23.26 -30.53
CA LEU A 618 -1.60 23.36 -29.77
C LEU A 618 -1.39 24.03 -28.43
N TYR A 619 -0.26 23.75 -27.78
CA TYR A 619 0.06 24.29 -26.47
C TYR A 619 1.57 24.27 -26.21
N SER A 620 2.04 25.20 -25.41
CA SER A 620 3.43 25.31 -24.98
C SER A 620 3.46 25.68 -23.50
N ARG A 621 4.35 25.04 -22.75
CA ARG A 621 4.62 25.35 -21.34
C ARG A 621 6.10 25.25 -21.05
N ASP A 622 6.62 26.29 -20.42
CA ASP A 622 7.96 26.27 -19.84
C ASP A 622 7.94 25.46 -18.54
N ILE A 623 8.99 24.70 -18.32
CA ILE A 623 9.23 23.98 -17.07
C ILE A 623 10.22 24.83 -16.27
N PRO A 624 9.81 25.37 -15.11
CA PRO A 624 10.71 26.12 -14.25
C PRO A 624 11.93 25.28 -13.87
N ALA A 625 13.10 25.90 -13.79
CA ALA A 625 14.28 25.23 -13.26
C ALA A 625 14.00 24.78 -11.82
N PHE A 626 14.43 23.57 -11.49
CA PHE A 626 14.33 22.99 -10.16
C PHE A 626 15.67 22.40 -9.74
N ASN A 627 15.92 22.38 -8.44
CA ASN A 627 17.09 21.73 -7.86
C ASN A 627 16.71 20.31 -7.42
N LEU A 628 17.38 19.30 -7.96
CA LEU A 628 17.18 17.89 -7.58
C LEU A 628 17.43 17.67 -6.08
N ASP A 629 18.44 18.34 -5.52
CA ASP A 629 18.79 18.20 -4.10
C ASP A 629 17.77 18.88 -3.17
N ALA A 630 16.88 19.73 -3.73
CA ALA A 630 15.80 20.37 -2.99
C ALA A 630 14.45 19.68 -3.16
N LEU A 631 14.36 18.63 -3.99
CA LEU A 631 13.16 17.82 -4.09
C LEU A 631 12.98 17.01 -2.81
N PRO A 632 11.73 16.68 -2.42
CA PRO A 632 11.49 15.91 -1.22
C PRO A 632 12.23 14.57 -1.21
N THR A 633 12.72 14.18 -0.04
CA THR A 633 13.48 12.95 0.17
C THR A 633 12.60 11.71 0.01
N VAL A 634 13.19 10.64 -0.49
CA VAL A 634 12.58 9.31 -0.50
C VAL A 634 12.87 8.63 0.83
N HIS A 635 11.83 8.32 1.59
CA HIS A 635 11.94 7.52 2.80
C HIS A 635 11.84 6.04 2.43
N GLN A 636 12.92 5.31 2.69
CA GLN A 636 13.02 3.89 2.40
C GLN A 636 12.84 3.08 3.68
N GLN A 637 12.06 2.01 3.59
CA GLN A 637 11.92 1.02 4.67
C GLN A 637 12.22 -0.37 4.12
N GLY A 638 12.80 -1.23 4.96
CA GLY A 638 13.26 -2.55 4.56
C GLY A 638 14.67 -2.53 3.97
N LEU A 639 15.07 -3.62 3.34
CA LEU A 639 16.41 -3.75 2.77
C LEU A 639 16.52 -3.08 1.41
N ASP A 640 17.68 -2.46 1.18
CA ASP A 640 18.05 -1.98 -0.14
C ASP A 640 18.21 -3.20 -1.08
N PRO A 641 17.47 -3.26 -2.21
CA PRO A 641 17.59 -4.36 -3.17
C PRO A 641 18.99 -4.48 -3.81
N SER A 642 19.89 -3.52 -3.60
CA SER A 642 21.30 -3.57 -4.04
C SER A 642 22.28 -4.17 -3.01
N PHE A 643 21.79 -4.62 -1.85
CA PHE A 643 22.65 -5.13 -0.78
C PHE A 643 23.46 -6.39 -1.19
N ASP A 644 24.78 -6.30 -1.07
CA ASP A 644 25.74 -7.39 -1.35
C ASP A 644 26.04 -8.20 -0.08
N LEU A 645 25.80 -9.51 -0.16
CA LEU A 645 26.12 -10.49 0.90
C LEU A 645 27.59 -10.49 1.31
N SER A 646 28.51 -10.10 0.42
CA SER A 646 29.95 -10.06 0.72
C SER A 646 30.29 -9.09 1.85
N GLN A 647 29.38 -8.17 2.18
CA GLN A 647 29.53 -7.19 3.26
C GLN A 647 29.17 -7.72 4.65
N LEU A 648 28.56 -8.91 4.76
CA LEU A 648 28.05 -9.40 6.06
C LEU A 648 29.11 -9.95 7.02
N GLY A 649 30.37 -10.10 6.61
CA GLY A 649 31.43 -10.56 7.52
C GLY A 649 31.12 -11.90 8.22
N LEU A 650 30.27 -12.72 7.59
CA LEU A 650 29.88 -14.07 8.01
C LEU A 650 30.80 -15.11 7.39
#